data_AF-A0A318I8D2-F1
#
_entry.id   AF-A0A318I8D2-F1
#
_cell.length_a   1.000
_cell.length_b   1.000
_cell.length_c   1.000
_cell.angle_alpha   90.00
_cell.angle_beta   90.00
_cell.angle_gamma   90.00
#
_symmetry.space_group_name_H-M   'P 1'
#
loop_
_entity.id
_entity.type
_entity.pdbx_description
1 polymer ?
#
loop_
_entity_poly.entity_id
_entity_poly.type
_entity_poly.pdbx_seq_one_letter_code
_entity_poly.pdbx_strand_id
1 'polypeptide(L)'
;MKIPNINFVLTLIFFTIILACKSDDDANEFITDDDISQDTENPMDSTFETVDVQILLPEDSSVDFTNGTLVSLGANSDIDANGTGNLPLNGETIEIGYFLDAENNVLLAGFITKERSELSVETTAEIILYYALGYYLLPDNAKSAFLKSIKTNPGFSNFVQDIQTLFKSDPLFYSQGNYEPTLQNFLDQITSKNSTGIENRIFFNDESTKSGVTLSSIDSTRIMLQNSLPRRSNVIIYKKSYTDRNGDVYNIPNYTSSTFESFELETGKTNKIETLELGNSVQQINAQQASIDNAIKTDPILLPVNPASEFVAEYEVVVIGSGQPNSGGRGMTEEERNTYAEINKKTYVIDYFLPTLLDIAGNKSLLPPFGSDKENALLNAVLPVLEQYPDVIEEVIDNQFKEATNIFLPALYEDIRLSNDLRTMLQDVYNILSGNGDFPNTFIQNHELIETGYQRTTVIFAAIDRNIKATNYYSNFGGLRTRAFNFENWNVRSIDAVVEMQRDNVELCLGQATELRVTAITDLEPELEEFEFHWSTSNEYRGRLQDIGDDPNNFGESIITKKNYVSYISTALESELGSGDNKETVTVILYLRNKNTGELTEAGRDTMTMNNKKGCESFTVSFTRQPNLKEISNSGCTDNIGYQAFSPIPYAADFAAVEGASGYKGIITSSNGVVNQERVLDERQLEDMGNGILRFRSGVGSIIIFDSCNQAQAETRAQELVENISVEPLNIEITPIFN
;
A
#
# COMPACT_ATOMS: atom_id res chain seq x y z
N MET A 1 42.96 -76.46 2.59
CA MET A 1 44.37 -76.63 3.02
C MET A 1 45.24 -75.92 1.99
N LYS A 2 45.97 -74.88 2.45
CA LYS A 2 47.04 -74.10 1.76
C LYS A 2 46.70 -73.34 0.45
N ILE A 3 46.68 -72.00 0.59
CA ILE A 3 47.14 -71.04 -0.43
C ILE A 3 48.70 -71.07 -0.42
N PRO A 4 49.39 -70.74 -1.53
CA PRO A 4 50.03 -69.42 -1.58
C PRO A 4 50.04 -68.70 -2.95
N ASN A 5 50.19 -67.38 -2.84
CA ASN A 5 50.32 -66.28 -3.80
C ASN A 5 51.45 -66.39 -4.85
N ILE A 6 51.38 -65.61 -5.93
CA ILE A 6 52.28 -64.45 -6.23
C ILE A 6 52.03 -63.81 -7.62
N ASN A 7 52.00 -62.47 -7.60
CA ASN A 7 52.03 -61.46 -8.69
C ASN A 7 52.87 -61.81 -9.94
N PHE A 8 52.30 -61.62 -11.15
CA PHE A 8 52.98 -61.01 -12.31
C PHE A 8 52.02 -60.89 -13.54
N VAL A 9 51.19 -59.85 -13.62
CA VAL A 9 50.50 -59.47 -14.87
C VAL A 9 50.46 -57.95 -14.96
N LEU A 10 51.59 -57.33 -15.27
CA LEU A 10 51.68 -55.88 -15.51
C LEU A 10 52.68 -55.53 -16.62
N THR A 11 52.94 -56.44 -17.56
CA THR A 11 53.96 -56.19 -18.61
C THR A 11 53.70 -56.96 -19.91
N LEU A 12 52.45 -57.01 -20.38
CA LEU A 12 52.15 -57.61 -21.69
C LEU A 12 50.92 -57.03 -22.43
N ILE A 13 50.58 -55.76 -22.18
CA ILE A 13 49.65 -54.98 -23.02
C ILE A 13 50.22 -53.56 -23.17
N PHE A 14 51.45 -53.46 -23.67
CA PHE A 14 52.10 -52.18 -23.98
C PHE A 14 52.85 -52.20 -25.32
N PHE A 15 52.59 -53.20 -26.18
CA PHE A 15 53.42 -53.38 -27.39
C PHE A 15 52.69 -53.96 -28.59
N THR A 16 51.50 -53.44 -28.91
CA THR A 16 50.91 -53.58 -30.26
C THR A 16 49.92 -52.43 -30.48
N ILE A 17 50.40 -51.35 -31.11
CA ILE A 17 49.79 -50.53 -32.18
C ILE A 17 50.71 -49.29 -32.32
N ILE A 18 51.93 -49.52 -32.83
CA ILE A 18 52.73 -48.52 -33.55
C ILE A 18 53.39 -49.31 -34.68
N LEU A 19 52.90 -49.12 -35.92
CA LEU A 19 53.63 -49.11 -37.20
C LEU A 19 52.70 -49.49 -38.38
N ALA A 20 52.15 -48.46 -39.03
CA ALA A 20 51.83 -48.34 -40.47
C ALA A 20 50.89 -47.11 -40.58
N CYS A 21 51.14 -46.01 -41.30
CA CYS A 21 52.04 -45.74 -42.42
C CYS A 21 52.52 -44.29 -42.37
N LYS A 22 53.71 -44.08 -42.96
CA LYS A 22 54.30 -42.80 -43.32
C LYS A 22 54.42 -42.78 -44.85
N SER A 23 54.01 -41.72 -45.53
CA SER A 23 54.55 -41.36 -46.85
C SER A 23 54.23 -39.90 -47.18
N ASP A 24 55.30 -39.18 -47.53
CA ASP A 24 55.34 -37.81 -48.05
C ASP A 24 54.88 -37.70 -49.52
N ASP A 25 54.74 -36.44 -49.95
CA ASP A 25 54.82 -35.85 -51.29
C ASP A 25 53.51 -35.42 -52.01
N ASP A 26 53.42 -34.09 -52.15
CA ASP A 26 53.13 -33.27 -53.33
C ASP A 26 51.90 -33.54 -54.24
N ALA A 27 51.10 -32.47 -54.33
CA ALA A 27 50.54 -31.84 -55.53
C ALA A 27 49.60 -32.61 -56.49
N ASN A 28 48.46 -31.95 -56.71
CA ASN A 28 47.56 -31.98 -57.89
C ASN A 28 46.76 -33.26 -58.19
N GLU A 29 45.45 -33.20 -57.93
CA GLU A 29 44.48 -33.12 -59.03
C GLU A 29 43.13 -32.55 -58.58
N PHE A 30 42.71 -31.51 -59.31
CA PHE A 30 41.43 -30.83 -59.32
C PHE A 30 40.31 -31.70 -59.93
N ILE A 31 39.07 -31.59 -59.42
CA ILE A 31 37.79 -31.36 -60.15
C ILE A 31 36.79 -30.78 -59.11
N THR A 32 36.70 -29.47 -58.89
CA THR A 32 35.69 -28.50 -59.43
C THR A 32 34.23 -29.00 -59.44
N ASP A 33 33.39 -28.43 -58.58
CA ASP A 33 32.14 -27.83 -59.05
C ASP A 33 32.13 -26.38 -58.59
N ASP A 34 32.24 -25.49 -59.58
CA ASP A 34 32.34 -24.04 -59.48
C ASP A 34 30.95 -23.45 -59.27
N ASP A 35 30.78 -22.65 -58.22
CA ASP A 35 30.14 -21.33 -58.24
C ASP A 35 29.80 -20.92 -56.79
N ILE A 36 30.69 -20.14 -56.18
CA ILE A 36 30.40 -18.89 -55.46
C ILE A 36 31.77 -18.25 -55.18
N SER A 37 31.88 -17.01 -55.63
CA SER A 37 33.02 -16.12 -55.50
C SER A 37 33.62 -16.10 -54.09
N GLN A 38 34.96 -16.01 -54.05
CA GLN A 38 35.72 -15.50 -52.93
C GLN A 38 35.11 -14.19 -52.42
N ASP A 39 34.45 -14.24 -51.28
CA ASP A 39 34.53 -13.16 -50.31
C ASP A 39 35.17 -13.73 -49.05
N THR A 40 36.27 -13.11 -48.68
CA THR A 40 36.88 -13.18 -47.36
C THR A 40 35.92 -12.58 -46.35
N GLU A 41 34.87 -13.30 -45.97
CA GLU A 41 34.10 -12.96 -44.77
C GLU A 41 34.82 -13.56 -43.57
N ASN A 42 35.61 -12.70 -42.93
CA ASN A 42 35.95 -12.80 -41.53
C ASN A 42 34.62 -13.05 -40.76
N PRO A 43 34.49 -14.03 -39.84
CA PRO A 43 33.29 -14.19 -39.03
C PRO A 43 33.09 -13.06 -37.98
N MET A 44 33.67 -11.89 -38.20
CA MET A 44 33.52 -10.69 -37.39
C MET A 44 32.71 -9.66 -38.18
N ASP A 45 31.40 -9.84 -38.28
CA ASP A 45 30.48 -8.74 -38.61
C ASP A 45 29.43 -8.55 -37.51
N SER A 46 29.91 -8.56 -36.26
CA SER A 46 29.21 -7.97 -35.14
C SER A 46 30.01 -6.77 -34.67
N THR A 47 29.56 -5.58 -35.08
CA THR A 47 30.13 -4.29 -34.68
C THR A 47 29.73 -3.96 -33.25
N PHE A 48 30.42 -4.57 -32.29
CA PHE A 48 30.23 -4.27 -30.87
C PHE A 48 30.84 -2.91 -30.52
N GLU A 49 30.20 -2.19 -29.59
CA GLU A 49 30.79 -0.98 -29.02
C GLU A 49 32.00 -1.38 -28.16
N THR A 50 33.16 -0.80 -28.47
CA THR A 50 34.41 -1.03 -27.73
C THR A 50 34.90 0.27 -27.10
N VAL A 51 35.66 0.14 -26.01
CA VAL A 51 36.35 1.25 -25.35
C VAL A 51 37.84 0.95 -25.23
N ASP A 52 38.66 1.95 -25.55
CA ASP A 52 40.11 1.88 -25.42
C ASP A 52 40.48 1.92 -23.93
N VAL A 53 41.04 0.82 -23.42
CA VAL A 53 41.41 0.64 -22.02
C VAL A 53 42.92 0.67 -21.86
N GLN A 54 43.39 1.46 -20.89
CA GLN A 54 44.79 1.58 -20.53
C GLN A 54 45.08 0.87 -19.21
N ILE A 55 46.11 0.03 -19.19
CA ILE A 55 46.65 -0.55 -17.97
C ILE A 55 47.68 0.41 -17.37
N LEU A 56 47.49 0.76 -16.10
CA LEU A 56 48.37 1.64 -15.34
C LEU A 56 49.05 0.86 -14.22
N LEU A 57 50.32 0.53 -14.45
CA LEU A 57 51.14 -0.16 -13.47
C LEU A 57 51.84 0.85 -12.53
N PRO A 58 52.02 0.52 -11.24
CA PRO A 58 52.90 1.27 -10.35
C PRO A 58 54.33 1.37 -10.88
N GLU A 59 55.03 2.45 -10.51
CA GLU A 59 56.48 2.54 -10.73
C GLU A 59 57.20 1.32 -10.13
N ASP A 60 58.18 0.80 -10.89
CA ASP A 60 58.97 -0.40 -10.60
C ASP A 60 58.20 -1.74 -10.61
N SER A 61 57.05 -1.82 -11.29
CA SER A 61 56.32 -3.08 -11.51
C SER A 61 57.15 -4.09 -12.31
N SER A 62 57.09 -5.36 -11.91
CA SER A 62 57.74 -6.48 -12.62
C SER A 62 56.85 -7.15 -13.67
N VAL A 63 55.67 -6.61 -13.94
CA VAL A 63 54.69 -7.20 -14.86
C VAL A 63 55.07 -6.91 -16.32
N ASP A 64 55.05 -7.95 -17.15
CA ASP A 64 55.28 -7.89 -18.59
C ASP A 64 53.94 -7.99 -19.34
N PHE A 65 53.70 -7.10 -20.30
CA PHE A 65 52.48 -7.08 -21.11
C PHE A 65 52.49 -8.09 -22.28
N THR A 66 53.66 -8.63 -22.65
CA THR A 66 53.87 -9.40 -23.89
C THR A 66 52.93 -10.60 -24.07
N ASN A 67 52.50 -11.23 -22.96
CA ASN A 67 51.56 -12.37 -22.98
C ASN A 67 50.30 -12.09 -22.13
N GLY A 68 50.02 -10.83 -21.84
CA GLY A 68 48.85 -10.45 -21.07
C GLY A 68 47.60 -10.40 -21.94
N THR A 69 46.42 -10.52 -21.31
CA THR A 69 45.13 -10.44 -22.02
C THR A 69 44.15 -9.55 -21.26
N LEU A 70 43.48 -8.66 -21.99
CA LEU A 70 42.37 -7.87 -21.44
C LEU A 70 41.06 -8.63 -21.66
N VAL A 71 40.19 -8.60 -20.65
CA VAL A 71 38.91 -9.32 -20.68
C VAL A 71 37.78 -8.46 -20.13
N SER A 72 36.67 -8.40 -20.85
CA SER A 72 35.39 -7.80 -20.42
C SER A 72 34.26 -8.52 -21.14
N LEU A 73 33.08 -8.64 -20.52
CA LEU A 73 31.90 -9.27 -21.13
C LEU A 73 32.23 -10.62 -21.78
N GLY A 74 33.09 -11.41 -21.13
CA GLY A 74 33.56 -12.70 -21.62
C GLY A 74 34.40 -12.69 -22.90
N ALA A 75 34.69 -11.54 -23.52
CA ALA A 75 35.55 -11.44 -24.70
C ALA A 75 36.99 -11.10 -24.31
N ASN A 76 37.93 -11.57 -25.14
CA ASN A 76 39.35 -11.25 -25.01
C ASN A 76 39.71 -10.07 -25.92
N SER A 77 40.72 -9.33 -25.50
CA SER A 77 41.39 -8.33 -26.30
C SER A 77 42.89 -8.41 -26.08
N ASP A 78 43.64 -8.34 -27.17
CA ASP A 78 45.09 -8.26 -27.13
C ASP A 78 45.53 -6.91 -26.58
N ILE A 79 46.72 -6.88 -26.00
CA ILE A 79 47.31 -5.69 -25.39
C ILE A 79 48.56 -5.33 -26.18
N ASP A 80 48.73 -4.05 -26.46
CA ASP A 80 49.94 -3.55 -27.09
C ASP A 80 51.11 -3.43 -26.09
N ALA A 81 52.30 -3.11 -26.60
CA ALA A 81 53.48 -2.94 -25.76
C ALA A 81 53.39 -1.78 -24.75
N ASN A 82 52.40 -0.89 -24.89
CA ASN A 82 52.15 0.24 -23.99
C ASN A 82 51.08 -0.09 -22.93
N GLY A 83 50.54 -1.30 -22.91
CA GLY A 83 49.48 -1.68 -21.99
C GLY A 83 48.09 -1.17 -22.41
N THR A 84 47.89 -0.85 -23.69
CA THR A 84 46.60 -0.41 -24.24
C THR A 84 45.92 -1.55 -24.99
N GLY A 85 44.60 -1.68 -24.88
CA GLY A 85 43.79 -2.59 -25.70
C GLY A 85 42.32 -2.21 -25.70
N ASN A 86 41.50 -2.90 -26.49
CA ASN A 86 40.10 -2.49 -26.74
C ASN A 86 39.13 -3.50 -26.15
N LEU A 87 38.34 -3.11 -25.16
CA LEU A 87 37.38 -3.99 -24.50
C LEU A 87 35.95 -3.73 -24.99
N PRO A 88 35.11 -4.77 -25.15
CA PRO A 88 33.69 -4.56 -25.41
C PRO A 88 33.01 -3.90 -24.21
N LEU A 89 32.01 -3.06 -24.50
CA LEU A 89 31.21 -2.34 -23.54
C LEU A 89 29.74 -2.34 -23.99
N ASN A 90 28.81 -2.62 -23.08
CA ASN A 90 27.40 -2.34 -23.35
C ASN A 90 27.14 -0.84 -23.10
N GLY A 91 26.64 -0.12 -24.11
CA GLY A 91 26.35 1.31 -24.00
C GLY A 91 25.49 1.65 -22.76
N GLU A 92 25.90 2.70 -22.03
CA GLU A 92 25.23 3.24 -20.82
C GLU A 92 25.35 2.39 -19.52
N THR A 93 26.14 1.32 -19.54
CA THR A 93 26.37 0.47 -18.35
C THR A 93 27.80 0.61 -17.79
N ILE A 94 28.05 -0.01 -16.63
CA ILE A 94 29.37 -0.06 -16.00
C ILE A 94 29.80 -1.52 -15.91
N GLU A 95 30.79 -1.88 -16.73
CA GLU A 95 31.30 -3.24 -16.85
C GLU A 95 32.58 -3.45 -16.06
N ILE A 96 32.99 -4.70 -15.90
CA ILE A 96 34.25 -5.04 -15.23
C ILE A 96 35.25 -5.49 -16.29
N GLY A 97 36.36 -4.78 -16.36
CA GLY A 97 37.54 -5.18 -17.11
C GLY A 97 38.53 -5.91 -16.21
N TYR A 98 39.16 -6.94 -16.76
CA TYR A 98 40.21 -7.72 -16.12
C TYR A 98 41.47 -7.71 -16.98
N PHE A 99 42.62 -7.65 -16.33
CA PHE A 99 43.92 -7.87 -16.95
C PHE A 99 44.52 -9.16 -16.40
N LEU A 100 44.78 -10.10 -17.31
CA LEU A 100 45.26 -11.45 -17.01
C LEU A 100 46.69 -11.66 -17.48
N ASP A 101 47.43 -12.53 -16.78
CA ASP A 101 48.70 -13.08 -17.26
C ASP A 101 48.52 -14.25 -18.22
N ALA A 102 49.63 -14.85 -18.67
CA ALA A 102 49.66 -15.96 -19.61
C ALA A 102 48.98 -17.24 -19.06
N GLU A 103 48.93 -17.37 -17.73
CA GLU A 103 48.30 -18.47 -17.00
C GLU A 103 46.83 -18.17 -16.63
N ASN A 104 46.26 -17.04 -17.11
CA ASN A 104 44.93 -16.50 -16.79
C ASN A 104 44.75 -16.01 -15.35
N ASN A 105 45.82 -15.81 -14.58
CA ASN A 105 45.70 -15.17 -13.26
C ASN A 105 45.29 -13.71 -13.43
N VAL A 106 44.31 -13.28 -12.64
CA VAL A 106 43.89 -11.88 -12.58
C VAL A 106 44.94 -11.04 -11.85
N LEU A 107 45.57 -10.13 -12.59
CA LEU A 107 46.55 -9.18 -12.06
C LEU A 107 45.90 -7.88 -11.60
N LEU A 108 45.01 -7.32 -12.43
CA LEU A 108 44.27 -6.09 -12.15
C LEU A 108 42.82 -6.22 -12.62
N ALA A 109 41.92 -5.48 -11.97
CA ALA A 109 40.52 -5.37 -12.35
C ALA A 109 40.02 -3.93 -12.17
N GLY A 110 38.92 -3.57 -12.81
CA GLY A 110 38.37 -2.23 -12.69
C GLY A 110 37.02 -2.06 -13.36
N PHE A 111 36.28 -1.07 -12.90
CA PHE A 111 35.03 -0.66 -13.53
C PHE A 111 35.31 0.18 -14.78
N ILE A 112 34.78 -0.25 -15.93
CA ILE A 112 34.97 0.35 -17.23
C ILE A 112 33.67 1.02 -17.70
N THR A 113 33.78 2.28 -18.15
CA THR A 113 32.74 3.08 -18.79
C THR A 113 33.33 3.87 -19.95
N LYS A 114 32.50 4.62 -20.70
CA LYS A 114 33.00 5.54 -21.74
C LYS A 114 33.93 6.62 -21.20
N GLU A 115 33.71 7.04 -19.95
CA GLU A 115 34.47 8.09 -19.26
C GLU A 115 35.61 7.53 -18.40
N ARG A 116 35.60 6.23 -18.11
CA ARG A 116 36.57 5.56 -17.26
C ARG A 116 37.08 4.29 -17.94
N SER A 117 38.29 4.36 -18.48
CA SER A 117 38.87 3.26 -19.25
C SER A 117 40.28 2.90 -18.76
N GLU A 118 40.44 2.78 -17.44
CA GLU A 118 41.72 2.40 -16.82
C GLU A 118 41.60 1.12 -15.99
N LEU A 119 42.65 0.31 -16.02
CA LEU A 119 42.87 -0.77 -15.06
C LEU A 119 44.14 -0.48 -14.26
N SER A 120 43.99 -0.34 -12.95
CA SER A 120 45.07 0.01 -12.03
C SER A 120 44.90 -0.67 -10.69
N VAL A 121 45.89 -0.51 -9.82
CA VAL A 121 45.79 -0.96 -8.43
C VAL A 121 44.62 -0.29 -7.70
N GLU A 122 44.38 1.00 -7.96
CA GLU A 122 43.25 1.73 -7.36
C GLU A 122 41.91 1.16 -7.83
N THR A 123 41.74 0.92 -9.13
CA THR A 123 40.50 0.32 -9.64
C THR A 123 40.31 -1.11 -9.13
N THR A 124 41.40 -1.84 -8.91
CA THR A 124 41.36 -3.19 -8.34
C THR A 124 40.89 -3.15 -6.89
N ALA A 125 41.39 -2.19 -6.10
CA ALA A 125 40.94 -1.96 -4.73
C ALA A 125 39.44 -1.61 -4.65
N GLU A 126 38.91 -0.86 -5.62
CA GLU A 126 37.47 -0.59 -5.72
C GLU A 126 36.65 -1.87 -5.97
N ILE A 127 37.10 -2.74 -6.88
CA ILE A 127 36.44 -4.03 -7.16
C ILE A 127 36.44 -4.92 -5.92
N ILE A 128 37.61 -5.07 -5.29
CA ILE A 128 37.77 -5.83 -4.04
C ILE A 128 36.74 -5.35 -3.01
N LEU A 129 36.65 -4.04 -2.79
CA LEU A 129 35.76 -3.45 -1.81
C LEU A 129 34.28 -3.57 -2.20
N TYR A 130 33.92 -3.37 -3.47
CA TYR A 130 32.53 -3.44 -3.96
C TYR A 130 31.92 -4.82 -3.69
N TYR A 131 32.67 -5.87 -4.02
CA TYR A 131 32.24 -7.24 -3.77
C TYR A 131 32.27 -7.60 -2.29
N ALA A 132 33.30 -7.16 -1.57
CA ALA A 132 33.37 -7.36 -0.13
C ALA A 132 32.29 -6.61 0.67
N LEU A 133 31.66 -5.58 0.11
CA LEU A 133 30.52 -4.88 0.74
C LEU A 133 29.15 -5.46 0.34
N GLY A 134 29.11 -6.44 -0.57
CA GLY A 134 27.86 -7.01 -1.08
C GLY A 134 27.11 -6.10 -2.05
N TYR A 135 27.68 -4.98 -2.49
CA TYR A 135 26.96 -3.97 -3.29
C TYR A 135 26.61 -4.44 -4.70
N TYR A 136 27.18 -5.55 -5.15
CA TYR A 136 26.75 -6.29 -6.35
C TYR A 136 25.33 -6.87 -6.23
N LEU A 137 24.71 -6.89 -5.05
CA LEU A 137 23.31 -7.30 -4.86
C LEU A 137 22.32 -6.12 -4.92
N LEU A 138 22.81 -4.87 -4.85
CA LEU A 138 21.95 -3.70 -5.00
C LEU A 138 21.54 -3.51 -6.47
N PRO A 139 20.50 -2.73 -6.78
CA PRO A 139 20.16 -2.38 -8.16
C PRO A 139 21.37 -1.84 -8.97
N ASP A 140 21.36 -2.01 -10.30
CA ASP A 140 22.52 -1.72 -11.18
C ASP A 140 23.11 -0.31 -10.99
N ASN A 141 22.25 0.69 -10.80
CA ASN A 141 22.67 2.08 -10.57
C ASN A 141 23.42 2.30 -9.24
N ALA A 142 23.43 1.33 -8.32
CA ALA A 142 24.24 1.37 -7.10
C ALA A 142 25.74 1.35 -7.40
N LYS A 143 26.17 0.72 -8.51
CA LYS A 143 27.57 0.71 -8.94
C LYS A 143 28.07 2.14 -9.23
N SER A 144 27.25 2.95 -9.89
CA SER A 144 27.50 4.39 -10.09
C SER A 144 27.58 5.16 -8.77
N ALA A 145 26.66 4.89 -7.84
CA ALA A 145 26.63 5.54 -6.52
C ALA A 145 27.86 5.18 -5.68
N PHE A 146 28.29 3.92 -5.70
CA PHE A 146 29.50 3.43 -5.05
C PHE A 146 30.74 4.16 -5.56
N LEU A 147 30.93 4.24 -6.89
CA LEU A 147 32.08 4.91 -7.50
C LEU A 147 32.18 6.40 -7.15
N LYS A 148 31.03 7.08 -7.02
CA LYS A 148 30.99 8.46 -6.53
C LYS A 148 31.38 8.56 -5.06
N SER A 149 30.92 7.61 -4.24
CA SER A 149 31.07 7.64 -2.79
C SER A 149 32.48 7.26 -2.35
N ILE A 150 33.13 6.31 -3.02
CA ILE A 150 34.44 5.78 -2.60
C ILE A 150 35.54 6.84 -2.62
N LYS A 151 35.54 7.72 -3.62
CA LYS A 151 36.50 8.82 -3.75
C LYS A 151 36.38 9.86 -2.63
N THR A 152 35.25 9.89 -1.92
CA THR A 152 35.02 10.81 -0.80
C THR A 152 35.42 10.22 0.55
N ASN A 153 35.76 8.92 0.61
CA ASN A 153 36.12 8.28 1.86
C ASN A 153 37.59 8.61 2.22
N PRO A 154 37.86 9.25 3.37
CA PRO A 154 39.21 9.68 3.74
C PRO A 154 40.17 8.51 3.99
N GLY A 155 39.66 7.30 4.31
CA GLY A 155 40.48 6.11 4.52
C GLY A 155 40.85 5.38 3.23
N PHE A 156 40.16 5.63 2.11
CA PHE A 156 40.33 4.86 0.90
C PHE A 156 41.72 5.04 0.27
N SER A 157 42.29 6.24 0.31
CA SER A 157 43.65 6.49 -0.21
C SER A 157 44.71 5.66 0.51
N ASN A 158 44.58 5.47 1.83
CA ASN A 158 45.51 4.62 2.59
C ASN A 158 45.33 3.15 2.20
N PHE A 159 44.09 2.69 2.05
CA PHE A 159 43.81 1.33 1.58
C PHE A 159 44.44 1.06 0.20
N VAL A 160 44.32 1.99 -0.75
CA VAL A 160 44.98 1.88 -2.07
C VAL A 160 46.50 1.78 -1.95
N GLN A 161 47.13 2.55 -1.04
CA GLN A 161 48.59 2.46 -0.82
C GLN A 161 49.03 1.11 -0.26
N ASP A 162 48.25 0.53 0.65
CA ASP A 162 48.53 -0.81 1.20
C ASP A 162 48.39 -1.88 0.10
N ILE A 163 47.35 -1.80 -0.73
CA ILE A 163 47.16 -2.68 -1.88
C ILE A 163 48.28 -2.51 -2.92
N GLN A 164 48.73 -1.28 -3.17
CA GLN A 164 49.86 -1.00 -4.06
C GLN A 164 51.17 -1.63 -3.57
N THR A 165 51.38 -1.62 -2.26
CA THR A 165 52.54 -2.27 -1.63
C THR A 165 52.49 -3.78 -1.84
N LEU A 166 51.32 -4.40 -1.68
CA LEU A 166 51.12 -5.82 -1.95
C LEU A 166 51.39 -6.17 -3.42
N PHE A 167 50.82 -5.41 -4.36
CA PHE A 167 51.03 -5.63 -5.79
C PHE A 167 52.50 -5.53 -6.20
N LYS A 168 53.25 -4.56 -5.67
CA LYS A 168 54.70 -4.44 -5.95
C LYS A 168 55.50 -5.61 -5.40
N SER A 169 55.07 -6.19 -4.28
CA SER A 169 55.73 -7.36 -3.69
C SER A 169 55.43 -8.65 -4.43
N ASP A 170 54.20 -8.79 -4.93
CA ASP A 170 53.71 -9.93 -5.69
C ASP A 170 52.55 -9.48 -6.59
N PRO A 171 52.74 -9.38 -7.92
CA PRO A 171 51.68 -9.02 -8.84
C PRO A 171 50.47 -9.97 -8.80
N LEU A 172 50.64 -11.20 -8.30
CA LEU A 172 49.57 -12.18 -8.13
C LEU A 172 48.78 -12.00 -6.83
N PHE A 173 49.03 -10.93 -6.05
CA PHE A 173 48.37 -10.71 -4.75
C PHE A 173 46.84 -10.84 -4.83
N TYR A 174 46.23 -10.38 -5.94
CA TYR A 174 44.79 -10.40 -6.14
C TYR A 174 44.28 -11.81 -6.41
N SER A 175 44.91 -12.54 -7.34
CA SER A 175 44.56 -13.95 -7.61
C SER A 175 44.84 -14.89 -6.45
N GLN A 176 45.85 -14.60 -5.63
CA GLN A 176 46.22 -15.43 -4.47
C GLN A 176 45.44 -15.08 -3.20
N GLY A 177 44.87 -13.87 -3.09
CA GLY A 177 44.14 -13.45 -1.90
C GLY A 177 44.98 -12.77 -0.81
N ASN A 178 46.23 -12.40 -1.09
CA ASN A 178 47.13 -11.84 -0.09
C ASN A 178 46.65 -10.48 0.48
N TYR A 179 45.63 -9.86 -0.14
CA TYR A 179 44.98 -8.63 0.32
C TYR A 179 43.96 -8.82 1.44
N GLU A 180 43.46 -10.03 1.70
CA GLU A 180 42.35 -10.27 2.65
C GLU A 180 42.56 -9.62 4.03
N PRO A 181 43.75 -9.69 4.67
CA PRO A 181 43.98 -9.04 5.96
C PRO A 181 43.88 -7.52 5.88
N THR A 182 44.41 -6.92 4.81
CA THR A 182 44.36 -5.47 4.56
C THR A 182 42.92 -5.01 4.32
N LEU A 183 42.15 -5.79 3.55
CA LEU A 183 40.73 -5.55 3.32
C LEU A 183 39.94 -5.62 4.63
N GLN A 184 40.11 -6.66 5.44
CA GLN A 184 39.37 -6.80 6.70
C GLN A 184 39.64 -5.63 7.64
N ASN A 185 40.90 -5.17 7.75
CA ASN A 185 41.24 -3.98 8.54
C ASN A 185 40.51 -2.71 8.04
N PHE A 186 40.39 -2.55 6.72
CA PHE A 186 39.68 -1.41 6.14
C PHE A 186 38.16 -1.51 6.34
N LEU A 187 37.58 -2.70 6.13
CA LEU A 187 36.17 -2.98 6.40
C LEU A 187 35.83 -2.68 7.85
N ASP A 188 36.66 -3.14 8.80
CA ASP A 188 36.48 -2.85 10.22
C ASP A 188 36.42 -1.33 10.45
N GLN A 189 37.28 -0.53 9.83
CA GLN A 189 37.28 0.94 10.01
C GLN A 189 36.01 1.63 9.49
N ILE A 190 35.47 1.18 8.36
CA ILE A 190 34.31 1.82 7.73
C ILE A 190 32.97 1.28 8.26
N THR A 191 32.95 0.05 8.79
CA THR A 191 31.75 -0.57 9.37
C THR A 191 31.63 -0.38 10.88
N SER A 192 32.74 -0.18 11.60
CA SER A 192 32.75 0.06 13.07
C SER A 192 32.43 1.49 13.49
N LYS A 193 32.28 2.42 12.53
CA LYS A 193 31.62 3.70 12.80
C LYS A 193 30.14 3.41 13.06
N ASN A 194 29.81 3.14 14.32
CA ASN A 194 28.44 3.19 14.82
C ASN A 194 27.75 4.40 14.18
N SER A 195 26.60 4.18 13.56
CA SER A 195 25.75 5.22 12.99
C SER A 195 25.53 6.32 14.02
N THR A 196 26.38 7.36 13.99
CA THR A 196 26.19 8.56 14.80
C THR A 196 25.07 9.33 14.16
N GLY A 197 23.84 9.08 14.62
CA GLY A 197 22.71 9.98 14.48
C GLY A 197 22.22 10.21 13.05
N ILE A 198 21.38 9.29 12.55
CA ILE A 198 20.20 9.70 11.78
C ILE A 198 18.99 9.09 12.49
N GLU A 199 18.64 9.68 13.63
CA GLU A 199 17.35 9.53 14.32
C GLU A 199 16.22 10.31 13.61
N ASN A 200 16.40 10.68 12.34
CA ASN A 200 15.32 11.28 11.57
C ASN A 200 14.71 10.27 10.59
N ARG A 201 13.57 9.73 11.05
CA ARG A 201 12.30 9.55 10.31
C ARG A 201 12.34 8.47 9.23
N ILE A 202 11.65 7.34 9.37
CA ILE A 202 10.24 7.19 9.74
C ILE A 202 10.12 6.20 10.91
N PHE A 203 9.56 6.66 12.03
CA PHE A 203 9.01 5.75 13.02
C PHE A 203 7.65 5.30 12.50
N PHE A 204 7.53 4.05 12.04
CA PHE A 204 6.23 3.37 12.07
C PHE A 204 6.09 2.80 13.48
N ASN A 205 5.73 3.69 14.39
CA ASN A 205 5.29 3.27 15.71
C ASN A 205 3.81 2.92 15.56
N ASP A 206 3.53 1.72 15.05
CA ASP A 206 2.24 1.06 15.17
C ASP A 206 2.44 -0.44 14.92
N GLU A 207 1.86 -1.29 15.77
CA GLU A 207 1.89 -2.75 15.65
C GLU A 207 1.42 -3.27 14.27
N SER A 208 0.85 -2.40 13.44
CA SER A 208 0.40 -2.61 12.06
C SER A 208 1.52 -2.86 11.06
N THR A 209 2.74 -2.33 11.26
CA THR A 209 3.85 -2.50 10.31
C THR A 209 4.92 -3.44 10.84
N LYS A 210 5.16 -4.55 10.14
CA LYS A 210 6.18 -5.55 10.48
C LYS A 210 6.95 -5.98 9.24
N SER A 211 8.27 -6.04 9.35
CA SER A 211 9.16 -6.42 8.24
C SER A 211 8.87 -5.70 6.90
N GLY A 212 8.48 -4.43 6.95
CA GLY A 212 8.16 -3.60 5.78
C GLY A 212 6.80 -3.86 5.13
N VAL A 213 5.97 -4.70 5.75
CA VAL A 213 4.56 -4.90 5.39
C VAL A 213 3.69 -4.18 6.40
N THR A 214 2.79 -3.33 5.93
CA THR A 214 1.80 -2.62 6.74
C THR A 214 0.42 -3.25 6.51
N LEU A 215 -0.26 -3.63 7.60
CA LEU A 215 -1.66 -4.04 7.58
C LEU A 215 -2.54 -2.87 7.99
N SER A 216 -3.54 -2.54 7.17
CA SER A 216 -4.54 -1.50 7.47
C SER A 216 -5.96 -2.03 7.31
N SER A 217 -6.88 -1.56 8.14
CA SER A 217 -8.31 -1.84 8.00
C SER A 217 -8.95 -0.82 7.04
N ILE A 218 -9.70 -1.30 6.06
CA ILE A 218 -10.49 -0.45 5.16
C ILE A 218 -11.87 -0.18 5.78
N ASP A 219 -12.47 -1.22 6.35
CA ASP A 219 -13.71 -1.17 7.13
C ASP A 219 -13.77 -2.37 8.09
N SER A 220 -14.93 -2.58 8.71
CA SER A 220 -15.21 -3.68 9.65
C SER A 220 -15.04 -5.09 9.09
N THR A 221 -14.93 -5.27 7.77
CA THR A 221 -14.82 -6.58 7.12
C THR A 221 -13.67 -6.70 6.13
N ARG A 222 -13.01 -5.60 5.78
CA ARG A 222 -11.97 -5.58 4.75
C ARG A 222 -10.66 -5.04 5.28
N ILE A 223 -9.58 -5.75 4.94
CA ILE A 223 -8.21 -5.30 5.18
C ILE A 223 -7.48 -5.01 3.88
N MET A 224 -6.34 -4.34 3.98
CA MET A 224 -5.41 -4.11 2.90
C MET A 224 -3.99 -4.27 3.42
N LEU A 225 -3.16 -4.96 2.64
CA LEU A 225 -1.75 -5.11 2.92
C LEU A 225 -0.95 -4.20 1.99
N GLN A 226 0.07 -3.55 2.54
CA GLN A 226 1.00 -2.71 1.79
C GLN A 226 2.42 -3.23 1.97
N ASN A 227 3.08 -3.67 0.90
CA ASN A 227 4.48 -4.08 0.91
C ASN A 227 5.38 -2.94 0.40
N SER A 228 6.23 -2.42 1.28
CA SER A 228 7.14 -1.31 0.95
C SER A 228 8.52 -1.75 0.47
N LEU A 229 8.80 -3.06 0.49
CA LEU A 229 10.14 -3.60 0.22
C LEU A 229 10.18 -4.48 -1.02
N PRO A 230 11.31 -4.50 -1.73
CA PRO A 230 11.61 -5.50 -2.75
C PRO A 230 11.96 -6.85 -2.08
N ARG A 231 10.99 -7.44 -1.37
CA ARG A 231 11.12 -8.70 -0.64
C ARG A 231 9.94 -9.60 -1.00
N ARG A 232 10.26 -10.82 -1.44
CA ARG A 232 9.28 -11.87 -1.74
C ARG A 232 8.63 -12.35 -0.45
N SER A 233 7.31 -12.46 -0.49
CA SER A 233 6.54 -12.93 0.64
C SER A 233 5.24 -13.58 0.19
N ASN A 234 4.74 -14.50 0.99
CA ASN A 234 3.43 -15.11 0.81
C ASN A 234 2.57 -14.78 2.03
N VAL A 235 1.32 -14.40 1.79
CA VAL A 235 0.31 -14.16 2.82
C VAL A 235 -0.52 -15.42 2.98
N ILE A 236 -0.80 -15.80 4.22
CA ILE A 236 -1.72 -16.88 4.57
C ILE A 236 -2.68 -16.37 5.63
N ILE A 237 -3.97 -16.51 5.39
CA ILE A 237 -5.01 -16.04 6.30
C ILE A 237 -5.72 -17.25 6.90
N TYR A 238 -5.89 -17.26 8.22
CA TYR A 238 -6.62 -18.28 8.95
C TYR A 238 -7.76 -17.67 9.75
N LYS A 239 -8.93 -18.33 9.77
CA LYS A 239 -10.00 -17.98 10.72
C LYS A 239 -9.75 -18.70 12.04
N LYS A 240 -9.54 -17.95 13.12
CA LYS A 240 -9.08 -18.48 14.42
C LYS A 240 -10.23 -18.74 15.39
N SER A 241 -11.18 -17.84 15.44
CA SER A 241 -12.35 -17.93 16.33
C SER A 241 -13.49 -17.09 15.77
N TYR A 242 -14.67 -17.26 16.35
CA TYR A 242 -15.78 -16.32 16.17
C TYR A 242 -16.58 -16.21 17.46
N THR A 243 -17.22 -15.06 17.65
CA THR A 243 -18.21 -14.83 18.70
C THR A 243 -19.58 -14.87 18.03
N ASP A 244 -20.50 -15.66 18.58
CA ASP A 244 -21.88 -15.70 18.08
C ASP A 244 -22.68 -14.45 18.50
N ARG A 245 -23.93 -14.35 18.04
CA ARG A 245 -24.81 -13.22 18.38
C ARG A 245 -25.28 -13.21 19.85
N ASN A 246 -25.05 -14.28 20.61
CA ASN A 246 -25.32 -14.33 22.05
C ASN A 246 -24.12 -13.87 22.89
N GLY A 247 -22.97 -13.63 22.25
CA GLY A 247 -21.72 -13.28 22.91
C GLY A 247 -20.87 -14.49 23.32
N ASP A 248 -21.23 -15.70 22.89
CA ASP A 248 -20.46 -16.91 23.16
C ASP A 248 -19.28 -17.01 22.19
N VAL A 249 -18.07 -17.17 22.73
CA VAL A 249 -16.83 -17.29 21.95
C VAL A 249 -16.57 -18.76 21.58
N TYR A 250 -16.40 -19.02 20.29
CA TYR A 250 -16.06 -20.32 19.72
C TYR A 250 -14.65 -20.27 19.12
N ASN A 251 -13.69 -20.91 19.79
CA ASN A 251 -12.34 -21.10 19.27
C ASN A 251 -12.31 -22.28 18.30
N ILE A 252 -11.73 -22.09 17.12
CA ILE A 252 -11.58 -23.16 16.13
C ILE A 252 -10.35 -24.01 16.53
N PRO A 253 -10.52 -25.29 16.90
CA PRO A 253 -9.38 -26.14 17.23
C PRO A 253 -8.49 -26.36 16.00
N ASN A 254 -7.17 -26.27 16.17
CA ASN A 254 -6.21 -26.41 15.08
C ASN A 254 -6.52 -25.50 13.88
N TYR A 255 -6.94 -24.27 14.13
CA TYR A 255 -7.40 -23.32 13.10
C TYR A 255 -6.41 -23.13 11.92
N THR A 256 -5.12 -23.38 12.13
CA THR A 256 -4.08 -23.35 11.09
C THR A 256 -4.13 -24.54 10.12
N SER A 257 -5.02 -25.52 10.31
CA SER A 257 -5.20 -26.65 9.38
C SER A 257 -6.16 -26.36 8.23
N SER A 258 -6.79 -25.19 8.23
CA SER A 258 -7.73 -24.77 7.20
C SER A 258 -7.43 -23.33 6.80
N THR A 259 -6.57 -23.18 5.79
CA THR A 259 -6.27 -21.90 5.16
C THR A 259 -7.55 -21.29 4.57
N PHE A 260 -7.85 -20.05 4.95
CA PHE A 260 -8.93 -19.28 4.33
C PHE A 260 -8.48 -18.75 2.97
N GLU A 261 -7.30 -18.13 2.92
CA GLU A 261 -6.71 -17.58 1.71
C GLU A 261 -5.18 -17.68 1.76
N SER A 262 -4.54 -17.89 0.61
CA SER A 262 -3.08 -17.88 0.48
C SER A 262 -2.67 -17.34 -0.88
N PHE A 263 -1.76 -16.37 -0.91
CA PHE A 263 -1.29 -15.75 -2.14
C PHE A 263 0.12 -15.13 -2.00
N GLU A 264 0.84 -15.02 -3.12
CA GLU A 264 2.10 -14.27 -3.19
C GLU A 264 1.79 -12.79 -3.06
N LEU A 265 2.39 -12.13 -2.06
CA LEU A 265 2.27 -10.69 -1.85
C LEU A 265 3.24 -9.99 -2.79
N GLU A 266 2.70 -9.16 -3.68
CA GLU A 266 3.51 -8.38 -4.62
C GLU A 266 4.54 -7.52 -3.88
N THR A 267 5.75 -7.47 -4.43
CA THR A 267 6.89 -6.80 -3.80
C THR A 267 6.87 -5.30 -4.04
N GLY A 268 7.31 -4.51 -3.06
CA GLY A 268 7.58 -3.09 -3.24
C GLY A 268 8.67 -2.83 -4.31
N LYS A 269 8.63 -1.65 -4.92
CA LYS A 269 9.57 -1.27 -5.99
C LYS A 269 10.92 -0.81 -5.44
N THR A 270 11.99 -1.00 -6.22
CA THR A 270 13.33 -0.48 -5.91
C THR A 270 13.49 0.97 -6.39
N ASN A 271 13.99 1.84 -5.51
CA ASN A 271 14.36 3.22 -5.88
C ASN A 271 15.76 3.29 -6.52
N LYS A 272 15.96 4.35 -7.30
CA LYS A 272 17.29 4.71 -7.80
C LYS A 272 18.17 5.23 -6.65
N ILE A 273 19.09 4.39 -6.19
CA ILE A 273 20.24 4.78 -5.37
C ILE A 273 21.13 5.80 -6.10
N GLU A 274 21.08 7.07 -5.69
CA GLU A 274 21.93 8.14 -6.22
C GLU A 274 23.17 8.42 -5.34
N THR A 275 23.04 8.18 -4.04
CA THR A 275 24.10 8.35 -3.04
C THR A 275 24.15 7.13 -2.14
N LEU A 276 25.36 6.77 -1.69
CA LEU A 276 25.60 5.61 -0.85
C LEU A 276 26.59 5.99 0.25
N GLU A 277 26.26 5.65 1.50
CA GLU A 277 27.20 5.75 2.60
C GLU A 277 27.96 4.43 2.72
N LEU A 278 29.28 4.48 2.47
CA LEU A 278 30.14 3.30 2.49
C LEU A 278 30.19 2.65 3.87
N GLY A 279 30.13 1.32 3.88
CA GLY A 279 30.08 0.54 5.12
C GLY A 279 28.66 0.24 5.59
N ASN A 280 27.64 0.93 5.07
CA ASN A 280 26.26 0.50 5.27
C ASN A 280 26.03 -0.84 4.57
N SER A 281 25.29 -1.72 5.22
CA SER A 281 24.85 -2.99 4.63
C SER A 281 23.88 -2.77 3.47
N VAL A 282 23.86 -3.69 2.51
CA VAL A 282 22.88 -3.76 1.39
C VAL A 282 21.45 -3.53 1.89
N GLN A 283 21.15 -4.17 3.02
CA GLN A 283 19.88 -4.09 3.70
C GLN A 283 19.54 -2.69 4.20
N GLN A 284 20.47 -2.01 4.88
CA GLN A 284 20.27 -0.64 5.36
C GLN A 284 20.03 0.32 4.20
N ILE A 285 20.75 0.12 3.10
CA ILE A 285 20.60 0.89 1.87
C ILE A 285 19.20 0.68 1.28
N ASN A 286 18.77 -0.58 1.10
CA ASN A 286 17.41 -0.88 0.60
C ASN A 286 16.31 -0.30 1.51
N ALA A 287 16.51 -0.29 2.83
CA ALA A 287 15.56 0.32 3.77
C ALA A 287 15.49 1.84 3.64
N GLN A 288 16.62 2.52 3.43
CA GLN A 288 16.67 3.96 3.18
C GLN A 288 16.00 4.33 1.86
N GLN A 289 15.99 3.40 0.92
CA GLN A 289 15.33 3.54 -0.37
C GLN A 289 13.83 3.22 -0.34
N ALA A 290 13.30 2.58 0.72
CA ALA A 290 11.88 2.29 0.82
C ALA A 290 11.08 3.60 0.99
N SER A 291 10.01 3.75 0.21
CA SER A 291 9.11 4.91 0.25
C SER A 291 7.66 4.45 0.09
N ILE A 292 6.72 5.22 0.64
CA ILE A 292 5.27 5.01 0.46
C ILE A 292 4.90 5.02 -1.03
N ASP A 293 5.54 5.86 -1.84
CA ASP A 293 5.26 5.98 -3.28
C ASP A 293 5.64 4.72 -4.09
N ASN A 294 6.48 3.87 -3.52
CA ASN A 294 6.94 2.62 -4.13
C ASN A 294 6.35 1.37 -3.47
N ALA A 295 5.50 1.58 -2.47
CA ALA A 295 4.82 0.49 -1.82
C ALA A 295 3.70 -0.02 -2.72
N ILE A 296 3.58 -1.34 -2.83
CA ILE A 296 2.46 -1.98 -3.52
C ILE A 296 1.40 -2.32 -2.50
N LYS A 297 0.13 -2.05 -2.85
CA LYS A 297 -1.04 -2.37 -2.04
C LYS A 297 -1.81 -3.50 -2.70
N THR A 298 -2.31 -4.43 -1.90
CA THR A 298 -3.29 -5.40 -2.36
C THR A 298 -4.62 -4.69 -2.67
N ASP A 299 -5.47 -5.34 -3.47
CA ASP A 299 -6.89 -5.03 -3.45
C ASP A 299 -7.47 -5.28 -2.04
N PRO A 300 -8.61 -4.65 -1.67
CA PRO A 300 -9.27 -4.93 -0.40
C PRO A 300 -9.62 -6.41 -0.24
N ILE A 301 -9.12 -7.03 0.82
CA ILE A 301 -9.31 -8.44 1.14
C ILE A 301 -10.51 -8.55 2.08
N LEU A 302 -11.55 -9.28 1.66
CA LEU A 302 -12.73 -9.53 2.47
C LEU A 302 -12.48 -10.65 3.48
N LEU A 303 -12.61 -10.35 4.75
CA LEU A 303 -12.62 -11.30 5.85
C LEU A 303 -14.09 -11.57 6.24
N PRO A 304 -14.71 -12.68 5.81
CA PRO A 304 -16.15 -12.85 5.95
C PRO A 304 -16.57 -13.13 7.40
N VAL A 305 -17.67 -12.52 7.82
CA VAL A 305 -18.44 -12.90 9.01
C VAL A 305 -19.76 -13.46 8.51
N ASN A 306 -20.19 -14.63 9.00
CA ASN A 306 -21.50 -15.16 8.62
C ASN A 306 -22.60 -14.43 9.39
N PRO A 307 -23.39 -13.54 8.77
CA PRO A 307 -24.36 -12.72 9.50
C PRO A 307 -25.49 -13.56 10.13
N ALA A 308 -25.70 -14.80 9.67
CA ALA A 308 -26.72 -15.67 10.25
C ALA A 308 -26.32 -16.24 11.62
N SER A 309 -25.02 -16.37 11.92
CA SER A 309 -24.54 -17.10 13.11
C SER A 309 -23.42 -16.41 13.88
N GLU A 310 -22.68 -15.50 13.25
CA GLU A 310 -21.49 -14.87 13.79
C GLU A 310 -21.71 -13.37 13.92
N PHE A 311 -21.20 -12.78 15.00
CA PHE A 311 -21.18 -11.33 15.21
C PHE A 311 -19.76 -10.77 14.99
N VAL A 312 -18.75 -11.47 15.48
CA VAL A 312 -17.33 -11.14 15.29
C VAL A 312 -16.60 -12.40 14.85
N ALA A 313 -15.70 -12.28 13.88
CA ALA A 313 -14.74 -13.32 13.53
C ALA A 313 -13.31 -12.81 13.71
N GLU A 314 -12.47 -13.59 14.39
CA GLU A 314 -11.04 -13.29 14.52
C GLU A 314 -10.25 -14.08 13.48
N TYR A 315 -9.40 -13.37 12.75
CA TYR A 315 -8.50 -13.89 11.74
C TYR A 315 -7.05 -13.70 12.16
N GLU A 316 -6.20 -14.66 11.84
CA GLU A 316 -4.75 -14.50 11.87
C GLU A 316 -4.27 -14.28 10.43
N VAL A 317 -3.68 -13.12 10.16
CA VAL A 317 -3.00 -12.83 8.89
C VAL A 317 -1.52 -13.11 9.10
N VAL A 318 -0.98 -14.08 8.38
CA VAL A 318 0.42 -14.50 8.45
C VAL A 318 1.12 -14.05 7.18
N VAL A 319 2.32 -13.47 7.32
CA VAL A 319 3.23 -13.17 6.22
C VAL A 319 4.50 -13.99 6.40
N ILE A 320 4.82 -14.79 5.40
CA ILE A 320 6.03 -15.60 5.32
C ILE A 320 6.94 -14.99 4.27
N GLY A 321 8.23 -14.85 4.55
CA GLY A 321 9.19 -14.41 3.55
C GLY A 321 10.63 -14.70 3.97
N SER A 322 11.61 -14.47 3.10
CA SER A 322 13.03 -14.68 3.42
C SER A 322 13.48 -13.73 4.53
N GLY A 323 14.18 -14.22 5.56
CA GLY A 323 14.51 -13.45 6.75
C GLY A 323 14.90 -14.32 7.94
N GLN A 324 15.23 -13.68 9.06
CA GLN A 324 15.69 -14.40 10.26
C GLN A 324 14.52 -15.01 11.05
N PRO A 325 14.76 -16.01 11.89
CA PRO A 325 13.72 -16.58 12.74
C PRO A 325 13.06 -15.54 13.64
N ASN A 326 11.72 -15.50 13.64
CA ASN A 326 10.97 -14.75 14.65
C ASN A 326 10.91 -15.53 15.96
N SER A 327 11.46 -14.99 17.04
CA SER A 327 11.38 -15.60 18.38
C SER A 327 10.12 -15.19 19.17
N GLY A 328 9.32 -14.25 18.65
CA GLY A 328 8.17 -13.67 19.36
C GLY A 328 6.79 -14.26 19.00
N GLY A 329 6.69 -15.04 17.92
CA GLY A 329 5.43 -15.59 17.41
C GLY A 329 5.22 -17.08 17.72
N ARG A 330 4.07 -17.63 17.28
CA ARG A 330 3.92 -19.09 17.21
C ARG A 330 4.91 -19.65 16.19
N GLY A 331 5.31 -20.91 16.37
CA GLY A 331 6.09 -21.61 15.35
C GLY A 331 5.29 -21.73 14.05
N MET A 332 6.02 -21.77 12.92
CA MET A 332 5.43 -22.11 11.62
C MET A 332 4.79 -23.51 11.66
N THR A 333 3.70 -23.70 10.93
CA THR A 333 3.19 -25.04 10.60
C THR A 333 4.10 -25.72 9.57
N GLU A 334 3.80 -26.97 9.23
CA GLU A 334 4.54 -27.67 8.16
C GLU A 334 4.29 -27.06 6.78
N GLU A 335 3.04 -26.66 6.49
CA GLU A 335 2.68 -25.96 5.25
C GLU A 335 3.42 -24.63 5.14
N GLU A 336 3.45 -23.85 6.23
CA GLU A 336 4.17 -22.57 6.29
C GLU A 336 5.68 -22.74 6.11
N ARG A 337 6.28 -23.80 6.68
CA ARG A 337 7.70 -24.14 6.45
C ARG A 337 7.99 -24.50 5.00
N ASN A 338 7.10 -25.24 4.34
CA ASN A 338 7.25 -25.57 2.93
C ASN A 338 7.16 -24.30 2.07
N THR A 339 6.21 -23.40 2.35
CA THR A 339 6.12 -22.09 1.70
C THR A 339 7.37 -21.26 1.92
N TYR A 340 7.91 -21.24 3.15
CA TYR A 340 9.16 -20.55 3.46
C TYR A 340 10.34 -21.11 2.66
N ALA A 341 10.47 -22.45 2.57
CA ALA A 341 11.52 -23.10 1.80
C ALA A 341 11.46 -22.74 0.30
N GLU A 342 10.26 -22.73 -0.30
CA GLU A 342 10.09 -22.36 -1.71
C GLU A 342 10.38 -20.87 -1.96
N ILE A 343 9.97 -19.98 -1.05
CA ILE A 343 10.33 -18.56 -1.11
C ILE A 343 11.84 -18.38 -1.04
N ASN A 344 12.52 -19.07 -0.12
CA ASN A 344 13.96 -18.97 0.02
C ASN A 344 14.71 -19.47 -1.22
N LYS A 345 14.26 -20.56 -1.86
CA LYS A 345 14.83 -21.02 -3.15
C LYS A 345 14.68 -19.95 -4.23
N LYS A 346 13.48 -19.38 -4.39
CA LYS A 346 13.22 -18.32 -5.38
C LYS A 346 14.05 -17.07 -5.10
N THR A 347 14.10 -16.62 -3.84
CA THR A 347 14.93 -15.47 -3.44
C THR A 347 16.41 -15.73 -3.66
N TYR A 348 16.92 -16.91 -3.29
CA TYR A 348 18.33 -17.24 -3.51
C TYR A 348 18.67 -17.19 -5.00
N VAL A 349 17.87 -17.84 -5.86
CA VAL A 349 18.17 -17.88 -7.30
C VAL A 349 18.06 -16.49 -7.94
N ILE A 350 16.93 -15.80 -7.75
CA ILE A 350 16.60 -14.57 -8.48
C ILE A 350 17.25 -13.33 -7.86
N ASP A 351 17.31 -13.26 -6.54
CA ASP A 351 17.69 -12.04 -5.82
C ASP A 351 19.13 -12.11 -5.28
N TYR A 352 19.81 -13.27 -5.36
CA TYR A 352 21.18 -13.45 -4.88
C TYR A 352 22.13 -14.05 -5.94
N PHE A 353 21.90 -15.30 -6.32
CA PHE A 353 22.80 -16.07 -7.17
C PHE A 353 22.91 -15.48 -8.59
N LEU A 354 21.78 -15.27 -9.28
CA LEU A 354 21.80 -14.67 -10.63
C LEU A 354 22.35 -13.23 -10.65
N PRO A 355 21.98 -12.33 -9.72
CA PRO A 355 22.63 -11.02 -9.61
C PRO A 355 24.14 -11.12 -9.44
N THR A 356 24.64 -12.06 -8.63
CA THR A 356 26.08 -12.29 -8.46
C THR A 356 26.73 -12.73 -9.77
N LEU A 357 26.19 -13.79 -10.37
CA LEU A 357 26.72 -14.42 -11.57
C LEU A 357 26.74 -13.44 -12.75
N LEU A 358 25.64 -12.72 -12.94
CA LEU A 358 25.48 -11.77 -14.04
C LEU A 358 26.24 -10.47 -13.78
N ASP A 359 26.47 -10.03 -12.54
CA ASP A 359 27.32 -8.85 -12.29
C ASP A 359 28.77 -9.12 -12.66
N ILE A 360 29.29 -10.29 -12.30
CA ILE A 360 30.65 -10.73 -12.64
C ILE A 360 30.82 -10.82 -14.18
N ALA A 361 29.77 -11.29 -14.85
CA ALA A 361 29.72 -11.40 -16.30
C ALA A 361 29.39 -10.09 -17.04
N GLY A 362 29.07 -9.00 -16.33
CA GLY A 362 28.68 -7.71 -16.94
C GLY A 362 27.29 -7.70 -17.62
N ASN A 363 26.36 -8.46 -17.06
CA ASN A 363 25.02 -8.69 -17.61
C ASN A 363 23.90 -8.48 -16.57
N LYS A 364 24.22 -7.95 -15.39
CA LYS A 364 23.25 -7.79 -14.30
C LYS A 364 22.11 -6.83 -14.64
N SER A 365 22.39 -5.78 -15.42
CA SER A 365 21.37 -4.83 -15.90
C SER A 365 20.26 -5.48 -16.72
N LEU A 366 20.46 -6.72 -17.17
CA LEU A 366 19.50 -7.51 -17.95
C LEU A 366 18.49 -8.25 -17.08
N LEU A 367 18.76 -8.37 -15.78
CA LEU A 367 17.83 -9.04 -14.88
C LEU A 367 16.48 -8.32 -14.92
N PRO A 368 15.39 -9.08 -15.03
CA PRO A 368 14.08 -8.48 -15.05
C PRO A 368 13.79 -7.78 -13.72
N PRO A 369 12.93 -6.74 -13.72
CA PRO A 369 12.45 -6.16 -12.47
C PRO A 369 11.69 -7.21 -11.66
N PHE A 370 11.62 -6.99 -10.34
CA PHE A 370 10.82 -7.81 -9.42
C PHE A 370 9.38 -8.00 -9.93
N GLY A 371 8.88 -9.23 -9.84
CA GLY A 371 7.52 -9.60 -10.24
C GLY A 371 7.34 -9.84 -11.75
N SER A 372 8.43 -9.87 -12.53
CA SER A 372 8.36 -10.19 -13.95
C SER A 372 7.97 -11.64 -14.21
N ASP A 373 7.18 -11.87 -15.27
CA ASP A 373 6.84 -13.21 -15.77
C ASP A 373 8.07 -14.07 -16.12
N LYS A 374 9.24 -13.46 -16.37
CA LYS A 374 10.49 -14.16 -16.66
C LYS A 374 11.12 -14.83 -15.42
N GLU A 375 10.77 -14.40 -14.21
CA GLU A 375 11.40 -14.91 -12.98
C GLU A 375 11.22 -16.42 -12.80
N ASN A 376 10.03 -16.94 -13.11
CA ASN A 376 9.77 -18.38 -13.00
C ASN A 376 10.58 -19.18 -14.03
N ALA A 377 10.78 -18.64 -15.24
CA ALA A 377 11.62 -19.27 -16.24
C ALA A 377 13.09 -19.30 -15.78
N LEU A 378 13.59 -18.18 -15.24
CA LEU A 378 14.94 -18.09 -14.68
C LEU A 378 15.14 -19.04 -13.49
N LEU A 379 14.14 -19.14 -12.61
CA LEU A 379 14.16 -20.10 -11.51
C LEU A 379 14.28 -21.53 -12.03
N ASN A 380 13.47 -21.90 -13.02
CA ASN A 380 13.47 -23.23 -13.61
C ASN A 380 14.76 -23.57 -14.37
N ALA A 381 15.52 -22.57 -14.85
CA ALA A 381 16.83 -22.78 -15.47
C ALA A 381 17.93 -23.12 -14.45
N VAL A 382 17.86 -22.54 -13.24
CA VAL A 382 18.92 -22.69 -12.22
C VAL A 382 18.60 -23.77 -11.21
N LEU A 383 17.34 -23.86 -10.75
CA LEU A 383 16.93 -24.73 -9.65
C LEU A 383 17.28 -26.21 -9.86
N PRO A 384 17.12 -26.82 -11.05
CA PRO A 384 17.47 -28.22 -11.26
C PRO A 384 18.96 -28.53 -11.05
N VAL A 385 19.85 -27.55 -11.30
CA VAL A 385 21.28 -27.71 -11.03
C VAL A 385 21.56 -27.52 -9.53
N LEU A 386 20.90 -26.55 -8.90
CA LEU A 386 21.00 -26.30 -7.47
C LEU A 386 20.58 -27.52 -6.63
N GLU A 387 19.48 -28.19 -7.02
CA GLU A 387 18.94 -29.38 -6.33
C GLU A 387 19.85 -30.61 -6.39
N GLN A 388 20.88 -30.61 -7.24
CA GLN A 388 21.92 -31.65 -7.24
C GLN A 388 22.88 -31.53 -6.05
N TYR A 389 22.80 -30.44 -5.27
CA TYR A 389 23.64 -30.15 -4.11
C TYR A 389 22.79 -30.01 -2.84
N PRO A 390 22.55 -31.13 -2.12
CA PRO A 390 21.76 -31.12 -0.90
C PRO A 390 22.27 -30.11 0.15
N ASP A 391 23.59 -30.03 0.33
CA ASP A 391 24.21 -29.12 1.29
C ASP A 391 23.94 -27.65 0.93
N VAL A 392 23.89 -27.32 -0.37
CA VAL A 392 23.54 -25.96 -0.82
C VAL A 392 22.06 -25.69 -0.55
N ILE A 393 21.18 -26.65 -0.86
CA ILE A 393 19.74 -26.51 -0.63
C ILE A 393 19.42 -26.36 0.86
N GLU A 394 20.13 -27.06 1.75
CA GLU A 394 19.98 -26.92 3.20
C GLU A 394 20.29 -25.50 3.64
N GLU A 395 21.45 -24.96 3.25
CA GLU A 395 21.84 -23.57 3.55
C GLU A 395 20.84 -22.56 2.93
N VAL A 396 20.32 -22.81 1.72
CA VAL A 396 19.29 -21.96 1.11
C VAL A 396 18.00 -21.97 1.95
N ILE A 397 17.51 -23.14 2.34
CA ILE A 397 16.28 -23.27 3.14
C ILE A 397 16.45 -22.61 4.51
N ASP A 398 17.64 -22.67 5.10
CA ASP A 398 17.97 -22.03 6.38
C ASP A 398 18.29 -20.53 6.26
N ASN A 399 18.04 -19.94 5.08
CA ASN A 399 18.29 -18.53 4.76
C ASN A 399 19.76 -18.15 5.01
N GLN A 400 20.68 -19.09 4.75
CA GLN A 400 22.13 -18.94 4.75
C GLN A 400 22.66 -18.79 3.32
N PHE A 401 22.19 -17.77 2.60
CA PHE A 401 22.48 -17.58 1.17
C PHE A 401 23.96 -17.35 0.88
N LYS A 402 24.67 -16.69 1.80
CA LYS A 402 26.11 -16.50 1.64
C LYS A 402 26.85 -17.83 1.71
N GLU A 403 26.54 -18.64 2.71
CA GLU A 403 27.08 -19.98 2.90
C GLU A 403 26.73 -20.87 1.70
N ALA A 404 25.48 -20.84 1.23
CA ALA A 404 25.04 -21.53 0.03
C ALA A 404 25.87 -21.15 -1.21
N THR A 405 26.12 -19.85 -1.45
CA THR A 405 26.96 -19.40 -2.56
C THR A 405 28.43 -19.78 -2.38
N ASN A 406 28.95 -19.71 -1.15
CA ASN A 406 30.32 -20.11 -0.85
C ASN A 406 30.59 -21.59 -1.17
N ILE A 407 29.56 -22.43 -1.10
CA ILE A 407 29.59 -23.85 -1.48
C ILE A 407 29.32 -24.01 -2.98
N PHE A 408 28.27 -23.38 -3.50
CA PHE A 408 27.78 -23.63 -4.85
C PHE A 408 28.69 -23.02 -5.92
N LEU A 409 29.18 -21.79 -5.73
CA LEU A 409 29.97 -21.09 -6.73
C LEU A 409 31.27 -21.84 -7.07
N PRO A 410 32.07 -22.34 -6.10
CA PRO A 410 33.21 -23.21 -6.37
C PRO A 410 32.86 -24.52 -7.07
N ALA A 411 31.76 -25.16 -6.66
CA ALA A 411 31.36 -26.44 -7.23
C ALA A 411 31.08 -26.35 -8.74
N LEU A 412 30.62 -25.20 -9.23
CA LEU A 412 30.35 -24.94 -10.65
C LEU A 412 31.62 -24.90 -11.51
N TYR A 413 32.78 -24.58 -10.94
CA TYR A 413 34.03 -24.44 -11.70
C TYR A 413 35.14 -25.45 -11.32
N GLU A 414 35.02 -26.18 -10.20
CA GLU A 414 36.01 -27.19 -9.78
C GLU A 414 35.69 -28.63 -10.25
N ASP A 415 34.41 -29.01 -10.44
CA ASP A 415 34.03 -30.34 -10.94
C ASP A 415 33.79 -30.32 -12.47
N ILE A 416 34.64 -31.05 -13.19
CA ILE A 416 34.61 -31.19 -14.66
C ILE A 416 33.24 -31.66 -15.18
N ARG A 417 32.47 -32.46 -14.42
CA ARG A 417 31.14 -32.91 -14.85
C ARG A 417 30.12 -31.77 -14.85
N LEU A 418 30.25 -30.86 -13.88
CA LEU A 418 29.33 -29.76 -13.62
C LEU A 418 29.67 -28.52 -14.44
N SER A 419 30.84 -28.50 -15.10
CA SER A 419 31.18 -27.51 -16.13
C SER A 419 30.19 -27.49 -17.29
N ASN A 420 29.66 -28.65 -17.69
CA ASN A 420 28.64 -28.75 -18.74
C ASN A 420 27.26 -28.30 -18.24
N ASP A 421 26.90 -28.64 -17.00
CA ASP A 421 25.63 -28.20 -16.40
C ASP A 421 25.63 -26.70 -16.14
N LEU A 422 26.77 -26.11 -15.73
CA LEU A 422 26.96 -24.66 -15.67
C LEU A 422 26.79 -24.03 -17.04
N ARG A 423 27.41 -24.60 -18.07
CA ARG A 423 27.27 -24.11 -19.45
C ARG A 423 25.82 -24.16 -19.93
N THR A 424 25.10 -25.25 -19.66
CA THR A 424 23.67 -25.38 -19.99
C THR A 424 22.83 -24.38 -19.20
N MET A 425 23.05 -24.25 -17.89
CA MET A 425 22.37 -23.26 -17.05
C MET A 425 22.57 -21.84 -17.58
N LEU A 426 23.81 -21.46 -17.89
CA LEU A 426 24.12 -20.15 -18.46
C LEU A 426 23.44 -19.95 -19.81
N GLN A 427 23.50 -20.94 -20.71
CA GLN A 427 22.80 -20.90 -22.00
C GLN A 427 21.29 -20.69 -21.81
N ASP A 428 20.64 -21.42 -20.91
CA ASP A 428 19.21 -21.30 -20.63
C ASP A 428 18.86 -19.92 -20.05
N VAL A 429 19.64 -19.44 -19.07
CA VAL A 429 19.49 -18.10 -18.50
C VAL A 429 19.59 -17.04 -19.59
N TYR A 430 20.62 -17.07 -20.44
CA TYR A 430 20.79 -16.09 -21.50
C TYR A 430 19.74 -16.19 -22.60
N ASN A 431 19.24 -17.39 -22.92
CA ASN A 431 18.10 -17.57 -23.83
C ASN A 431 16.83 -16.88 -23.29
N ILE A 432 16.55 -17.02 -21.98
CA ILE A 432 15.42 -16.37 -21.32
C ILE A 432 15.58 -14.84 -21.31
N LEU A 433 16.78 -14.36 -20.99
CA LEU A 433 17.08 -12.92 -20.96
C LEU A 433 16.97 -12.30 -22.37
N SER A 434 17.52 -12.97 -23.39
CA SER A 434 17.49 -12.51 -24.79
C SER A 434 16.15 -12.65 -25.50
N GLY A 435 15.21 -13.41 -24.93
CA GLY A 435 13.96 -13.73 -25.64
C GLY A 435 14.19 -14.64 -26.86
N ASN A 436 15.21 -15.50 -26.80
CA ASN A 436 15.66 -16.40 -27.89
C ASN A 436 16.43 -15.71 -29.05
N GLY A 437 17.18 -14.65 -28.77
CA GLY A 437 18.22 -14.14 -29.69
C GLY A 437 18.17 -12.66 -30.09
N ASP A 438 17.14 -11.90 -29.73
CA ASP A 438 16.92 -10.52 -30.19
C ASP A 438 17.65 -9.44 -29.35
N PHE A 439 18.78 -9.77 -28.72
CA PHE A 439 19.38 -8.93 -27.68
C PHE A 439 20.63 -8.15 -28.15
N PRO A 440 20.79 -6.83 -27.85
CA PRO A 440 21.94 -6.02 -28.30
C PRO A 440 23.25 -6.26 -27.53
N ASN A 441 23.24 -7.09 -26.49
CA ASN A 441 24.41 -7.36 -25.64
C ASN A 441 25.39 -8.29 -26.35
N THR A 442 26.63 -7.84 -26.45
CA THR A 442 27.74 -8.51 -27.12
C THR A 442 27.99 -9.93 -26.63
N PHE A 443 27.90 -10.15 -25.32
CA PHE A 443 28.17 -11.45 -24.71
C PHE A 443 27.09 -12.49 -25.07
N ILE A 444 25.82 -12.08 -25.09
CA ILE A 444 24.69 -12.99 -25.35
C ILE A 444 24.63 -13.42 -26.82
N GLN A 445 25.00 -12.53 -27.75
CA GLN A 445 25.00 -12.87 -29.17
C GLN A 445 26.07 -13.92 -29.51
N ASN A 446 27.24 -13.86 -28.87
CA ASN A 446 28.38 -14.70 -29.21
C ASN A 446 28.59 -15.83 -28.16
N HIS A 447 27.75 -16.87 -28.25
CA HIS A 447 27.78 -18.06 -27.37
C HIS A 447 29.15 -18.77 -27.35
N GLU A 448 30.00 -18.58 -28.37
CA GLU A 448 31.36 -19.14 -28.49
C GLU A 448 32.28 -18.76 -27.30
N LEU A 449 32.04 -17.60 -26.69
CA LEU A 449 32.79 -17.10 -25.54
C LEU A 449 32.51 -17.90 -24.25
N ILE A 450 31.33 -18.53 -24.13
CA ILE A 450 30.99 -19.47 -23.06
C ILE A 450 31.70 -20.81 -23.28
N GLU A 451 31.89 -21.22 -24.54
CA GLU A 451 32.44 -22.54 -24.89
C GLU A 451 33.97 -22.60 -24.81
N THR A 452 34.67 -21.50 -25.13
CA THR A 452 36.13 -21.43 -25.21
C THR A 452 36.78 -20.65 -24.04
N GLY A 453 36.01 -19.83 -23.33
CA GLY A 453 36.48 -18.99 -22.21
C GLY A 453 36.48 -19.63 -20.83
N TYR A 454 36.10 -20.92 -20.71
CA TYR A 454 35.82 -21.58 -19.43
C TYR A 454 36.94 -21.48 -18.38
N GLN A 455 38.19 -21.76 -18.77
CA GLN A 455 39.33 -21.74 -17.83
C GLN A 455 39.57 -20.34 -17.25
N ARG A 456 39.48 -19.31 -18.09
CA ARG A 456 39.58 -17.93 -17.65
C ARG A 456 38.44 -17.56 -16.71
N THR A 457 37.21 -17.87 -17.12
CA THR A 457 36.00 -17.58 -16.35
C THR A 457 36.08 -18.19 -14.96
N THR A 458 36.63 -19.41 -14.84
CA THR A 458 36.93 -20.07 -13.57
C THR A 458 37.84 -19.24 -12.67
N VAL A 459 38.97 -18.73 -13.21
CA VAL A 459 39.93 -17.94 -12.42
C VAL A 459 39.36 -16.58 -12.01
N ILE A 460 38.56 -15.94 -12.88
CA ILE A 460 37.85 -14.70 -12.55
C ILE A 460 36.82 -14.94 -11.44
N PHE A 461 36.00 -15.99 -11.55
CA PHE A 461 35.04 -16.34 -10.51
C PHE A 461 35.73 -16.65 -9.17
N ALA A 462 36.84 -17.37 -9.18
CA ALA A 462 37.61 -17.66 -7.97
C ALA A 462 38.16 -16.38 -7.30
N ALA A 463 38.65 -15.42 -8.08
CA ALA A 463 39.12 -14.13 -7.57
C ALA A 463 37.98 -13.30 -6.94
N ILE A 464 36.81 -13.25 -7.58
CA ILE A 464 35.64 -12.54 -7.05
C ILE A 464 35.00 -13.26 -5.86
N ASP A 465 34.87 -14.57 -5.90
CA ASP A 465 34.38 -15.40 -4.79
C ASP A 465 35.19 -15.14 -3.52
N ARG A 466 36.51 -14.99 -3.66
CA ARG A 466 37.37 -14.59 -2.55
C ARG A 466 37.01 -13.22 -1.98
N ASN A 467 36.77 -12.20 -2.82
CA ASN A 467 36.30 -10.89 -2.36
C ASN A 467 34.99 -10.99 -1.57
N ILE A 468 34.04 -11.80 -2.05
CA ILE A 468 32.74 -12.05 -1.40
C ILE A 468 32.93 -12.75 -0.04
N LYS A 469 33.86 -13.72 0.02
CA LYS A 469 34.20 -14.48 1.24
C LYS A 469 34.97 -13.67 2.28
N ALA A 470 35.73 -12.67 1.86
CA ALA A 470 36.66 -11.91 2.70
C ALA A 470 36.01 -11.09 3.84
N THR A 471 34.68 -11.10 3.96
CA THR A 471 33.95 -10.40 5.01
C THR A 471 33.06 -11.34 5.81
N ASN A 472 33.10 -11.28 7.14
CA ASN A 472 32.13 -11.99 8.00
C ASN A 472 30.87 -11.16 8.28
N TYR A 473 30.78 -9.92 7.77
CA TYR A 473 29.76 -8.94 8.19
C TYR A 473 28.38 -9.14 7.56
N TYR A 474 28.23 -10.11 6.66
CA TYR A 474 26.99 -10.34 5.93
C TYR A 474 26.45 -11.74 6.20
N SER A 475 26.21 -12.03 7.48
CA SER A 475 25.16 -12.98 7.83
C SER A 475 23.84 -12.40 7.34
N ASN A 476 23.43 -12.84 6.16
CA ASN A 476 22.06 -13.07 5.73
C ASN A 476 21.03 -12.01 6.10
N PHE A 477 20.56 -11.24 5.10
CA PHE A 477 19.18 -10.78 4.92
C PHE A 477 18.33 -10.61 6.19
N GLY A 478 18.84 -9.96 7.23
CA GLY A 478 18.07 -9.61 8.40
C GLY A 478 17.20 -8.41 8.11
N GLY A 479 16.55 -8.34 6.93
CA GLY A 479 15.94 -7.21 6.21
C GLY A 479 15.66 -5.94 7.02
N LEU A 480 15.97 -4.77 6.46
CA LEU A 480 15.71 -3.42 6.97
C LEU A 480 16.44 -2.94 8.23
N ARG A 481 16.39 -1.63 8.46
CA ARG A 481 16.73 -1.00 9.74
C ARG A 481 16.03 -1.65 10.98
N THR A 482 15.17 -2.64 10.77
CA THR A 482 14.57 -3.58 11.73
C THR A 482 14.69 -5.02 11.23
N ARG A 483 15.52 -5.86 11.85
CA ARG A 483 15.56 -7.32 11.72
C ARG A 483 14.29 -7.97 11.08
N ALA A 484 14.22 -8.08 9.74
CA ALA A 484 13.05 -8.68 9.09
C ALA A 484 12.98 -10.16 9.44
N PHE A 485 11.77 -10.61 9.75
CA PHE A 485 11.52 -11.95 10.23
C PHE A 485 10.91 -12.83 9.15
N ASN A 486 11.24 -14.12 9.21
CA ASN A 486 10.69 -15.13 8.32
C ASN A 486 9.19 -15.38 8.49
N PHE A 487 8.66 -14.98 9.64
CA PHE A 487 7.28 -15.15 10.05
C PHE A 487 6.81 -13.88 10.74
N GLU A 488 5.76 -13.27 10.22
CA GLU A 488 5.05 -12.17 10.85
C GLU A 488 3.57 -12.51 10.91
N ASN A 489 2.88 -12.10 11.98
CA ASN A 489 1.45 -12.32 12.10
C ASN A 489 0.72 -11.13 12.73
N TRP A 490 -0.54 -10.97 12.35
CA TRP A 490 -1.48 -10.01 12.94
C TRP A 490 -2.77 -10.73 13.28
N ASN A 491 -3.37 -10.40 14.43
CA ASN A 491 -4.74 -10.79 14.72
C ASN A 491 -5.65 -9.64 14.27
N VAL A 492 -6.62 -9.95 13.44
CA VAL A 492 -7.58 -9.00 12.88
C VAL A 492 -8.98 -9.45 13.27
N ARG A 493 -9.83 -8.51 13.68
CA ARG A 493 -11.25 -8.78 13.88
C ARG A 493 -12.04 -8.27 12.68
N SER A 494 -12.92 -9.13 12.20
CA SER A 494 -14.00 -8.73 11.31
C SER A 494 -15.32 -8.74 12.06
N ILE A 495 -16.12 -7.70 11.88
CA ILE A 495 -17.31 -7.42 12.68
C ILE A 495 -18.49 -7.24 11.72
N ASP A 496 -19.59 -7.96 11.96
CA ASP A 496 -20.89 -7.69 11.31
C ASP A 496 -21.55 -6.49 12.02
N ALA A 497 -21.00 -5.31 11.77
CA ALA A 497 -21.49 -4.09 12.37
C ALA A 497 -22.76 -3.60 11.66
N VAL A 498 -23.78 -3.28 12.45
CA VAL A 498 -25.06 -2.74 11.95
C VAL A 498 -25.19 -1.30 12.42
N VAL A 499 -25.31 -0.38 11.48
CA VAL A 499 -25.61 1.03 11.71
C VAL A 499 -26.95 1.31 11.06
N GLU A 500 -27.95 1.73 11.83
CA GLU A 500 -29.32 1.93 11.35
C GLU A 500 -29.90 3.22 11.91
N MET A 501 -30.42 4.07 11.03
CA MET A 501 -31.24 5.22 11.38
C MET A 501 -32.53 4.72 12.01
N GLN A 502 -32.96 5.31 13.13
CA GLN A 502 -34.22 4.88 13.78
C GLN A 502 -35.48 5.09 12.91
N ARG A 503 -35.36 5.85 11.82
CA ARG A 503 -36.44 6.14 10.87
C ARG A 503 -35.87 6.23 9.46
N ASP A 504 -36.53 5.59 8.50
CA ASP A 504 -36.15 5.65 7.08
C ASP A 504 -36.65 6.94 6.40
N ASN A 505 -37.78 7.47 6.86
CA ASN A 505 -38.42 8.65 6.29
C ASN A 505 -39.05 9.52 7.37
N VAL A 506 -38.83 10.83 7.30
CA VAL A 506 -39.47 11.82 8.18
C VAL A 506 -40.02 12.95 7.34
N GLU A 507 -41.28 13.31 7.58
CA GLU A 507 -41.91 14.49 7.00
C GLU A 507 -41.89 15.64 8.01
N LEU A 508 -41.47 16.83 7.57
CA LEU A 508 -41.35 18.02 8.42
C LEU A 508 -41.93 19.23 7.72
N CYS A 509 -42.56 20.12 8.48
CA CYS A 509 -42.90 21.45 7.98
C CYS A 509 -41.63 22.34 7.93
N LEU A 510 -41.62 23.30 7.01
CA LEU A 510 -40.53 24.28 6.89
C LEU A 510 -40.20 24.93 8.24
N GLY A 511 -38.93 24.97 8.62
CA GLY A 511 -38.46 25.54 9.89
C GLY A 511 -38.64 24.65 11.11
N GLN A 512 -39.33 23.51 11.00
CA GLN A 512 -39.45 22.55 12.09
C GLN A 512 -38.14 21.77 12.27
N ALA A 513 -37.58 21.79 13.47
CA ALA A 513 -36.46 20.93 13.84
C ALA A 513 -36.95 19.53 14.25
N THR A 514 -36.17 18.49 13.94
CA THR A 514 -36.39 17.13 14.45
C THR A 514 -35.10 16.52 14.95
N GLU A 515 -35.20 15.74 16.02
CA GLU A 515 -34.09 14.88 16.43
C GLU A 515 -34.01 13.65 15.53
N LEU A 516 -32.79 13.31 15.14
CA LEU A 516 -32.42 12.10 14.42
C LEU A 516 -31.53 11.26 15.35
N ARG A 517 -31.74 9.94 15.35
CA ARG A 517 -30.99 8.99 16.17
C ARG A 517 -30.55 7.78 15.36
N VAL A 518 -29.40 7.23 15.73
CA VAL A 518 -28.82 6.03 15.14
C VAL A 518 -28.69 4.94 16.19
N THR A 519 -29.05 3.73 15.80
CA THR A 519 -28.69 2.51 16.52
C THR A 519 -27.42 1.95 15.89
N ALA A 520 -26.42 1.66 16.71
CA ALA A 520 -25.18 1.02 16.29
C ALA A 520 -24.96 -0.25 17.10
N ILE A 521 -24.78 -1.38 16.40
CA ILE A 521 -24.39 -2.67 16.97
C ILE A 521 -23.03 -3.03 16.37
N THR A 522 -21.97 -2.96 17.18
CA THR A 522 -20.59 -3.26 16.78
C THR A 522 -19.78 -3.73 18.00
N ASP A 523 -18.66 -4.40 17.76
CA ASP A 523 -17.62 -4.63 18.78
C ASP A 523 -16.77 -3.35 18.89
N LEU A 524 -16.48 -2.92 20.12
CA LEU A 524 -15.68 -1.73 20.42
C LEU A 524 -14.71 -2.10 21.54
N GLU A 525 -13.42 -1.78 21.38
CA GLU A 525 -12.44 -1.90 22.45
C GLU A 525 -12.30 -0.59 23.23
N PRO A 526 -12.97 -0.40 24.39
CA PRO A 526 -13.13 0.93 24.98
C PRO A 526 -11.83 1.55 25.48
N GLU A 527 -10.79 0.76 25.69
CA GLU A 527 -9.46 1.24 26.09
C GLU A 527 -8.67 1.82 24.91
N LEU A 528 -8.95 1.36 23.68
CA LEU A 528 -8.19 1.73 22.47
C LEU A 528 -9.01 2.56 21.47
N GLU A 529 -10.34 2.47 21.53
CA GLU A 529 -11.24 3.01 20.52
C GLU A 529 -12.34 3.90 21.11
N GLU A 530 -12.81 4.86 20.31
CA GLU A 530 -14.02 5.64 20.59
C GLU A 530 -14.89 5.80 19.34
N PHE A 531 -16.19 6.04 19.54
CA PHE A 531 -17.14 6.29 18.45
C PHE A 531 -17.04 7.72 17.93
N GLU A 532 -17.03 7.84 16.61
CA GLU A 532 -17.12 9.11 15.90
C GLU A 532 -18.18 9.01 14.79
N PHE A 533 -19.28 9.76 14.93
CA PHE A 533 -20.39 9.77 13.98
C PHE A 533 -20.25 10.96 13.03
N HIS A 534 -20.12 10.67 11.75
CA HIS A 534 -20.00 11.65 10.68
C HIS A 534 -21.36 11.80 10.01
N TRP A 535 -22.01 12.94 10.23
CA TRP A 535 -23.32 13.24 9.70
C TRP A 535 -23.21 14.19 8.51
N SER A 536 -24.02 13.98 7.49
CA SER A 536 -24.15 14.91 6.37
C SER A 536 -25.55 14.92 5.78
N THR A 537 -25.90 16.02 5.12
CA THR A 537 -27.14 16.17 4.34
C THR A 537 -26.80 16.43 2.86
N SER A 538 -27.66 15.99 1.94
CA SER A 538 -27.54 16.31 0.50
C SER A 538 -27.73 17.81 0.20
N ASN A 539 -28.22 18.58 1.18
CA ASN A 539 -28.35 20.04 1.18
C ASN A 539 -29.26 20.61 0.06
N GLU A 540 -30.05 19.77 -0.60
CA GLU A 540 -30.90 20.17 -1.72
C GLU A 540 -31.96 21.21 -1.31
N TYR A 541 -32.44 21.13 -0.07
CA TYR A 541 -33.42 22.05 0.52
C TYR A 541 -32.86 22.72 1.77
N ARG A 542 -31.57 23.09 1.71
CA ARG A 542 -30.83 23.80 2.76
C ARG A 542 -30.94 23.11 4.13
N GLY A 543 -30.93 21.78 4.17
CA GLY A 543 -30.87 21.07 5.44
C GLY A 543 -29.61 21.40 6.24
N ARG A 544 -29.77 21.46 7.54
CA ARG A 544 -28.70 21.72 8.49
C ARG A 544 -28.82 20.77 9.67
N LEU A 545 -27.66 20.29 10.11
CA LEU A 545 -27.50 19.40 11.24
C LEU A 545 -26.88 20.18 12.39
N GLN A 546 -27.30 19.87 13.61
CA GLN A 546 -26.76 20.43 14.85
C GLN A 546 -26.43 19.32 15.83
N ASP A 547 -25.25 19.39 16.43
CA ASP A 547 -24.91 18.57 17.59
C ASP A 547 -25.67 19.07 18.82
N ILE A 548 -26.74 18.37 19.17
CA ILE A 548 -27.55 18.65 20.37
C ILE A 548 -27.13 17.79 21.57
N GLY A 549 -26.08 16.98 21.42
CA GLY A 549 -25.60 16.03 22.42
C GLY A 549 -24.33 16.45 23.15
N ASP A 550 -23.49 17.28 22.52
CA ASP A 550 -22.21 17.73 23.10
C ASP A 550 -21.95 19.23 22.87
N ASP A 551 -21.80 19.68 21.61
CA ASP A 551 -21.54 21.09 21.26
C ASP A 551 -22.61 21.73 20.38
N PRO A 552 -23.56 22.50 20.94
CA PRO A 552 -24.60 23.19 20.17
C PRO A 552 -24.08 24.18 19.10
N ASN A 553 -22.80 24.57 19.14
CA ASN A 553 -22.21 25.43 18.12
C ASN A 553 -21.71 24.65 16.89
N ASN A 554 -21.60 23.33 17.00
CA ASN A 554 -21.28 22.44 15.89
C ASN A 554 -22.53 22.25 15.02
N PHE A 555 -22.67 23.11 14.01
CA PHE A 555 -23.83 23.21 13.13
C PHE A 555 -23.39 23.39 11.67
N GLY A 556 -24.01 22.66 10.76
CA GLY A 556 -23.69 22.77 9.33
C GLY A 556 -24.34 21.72 8.45
N GLU A 557 -23.88 21.64 7.20
CA GLU A 557 -24.29 20.61 6.24
C GLU A 557 -23.64 19.26 6.51
N SER A 558 -22.45 19.28 7.12
CA SER A 558 -21.74 18.13 7.62
C SER A 558 -21.14 18.46 8.98
N ILE A 559 -21.36 17.56 9.95
CA ILE A 559 -20.84 17.69 11.30
C ILE A 559 -20.31 16.34 11.79
N ILE A 560 -19.35 16.39 12.72
CA ILE A 560 -18.81 15.21 13.39
C ILE A 560 -19.23 15.27 14.85
N THR A 561 -19.71 14.15 15.39
CA THR A 561 -20.24 14.08 16.76
C THR A 561 -19.75 12.82 17.48
N LYS A 562 -19.71 12.86 18.82
CA LYS A 562 -19.42 11.67 19.66
C LYS A 562 -20.69 10.93 20.10
N LYS A 563 -21.84 11.55 19.90
CA LYS A 563 -23.16 11.02 20.27
C LYS A 563 -23.88 10.51 19.03
N ASN A 564 -24.73 9.51 19.21
CA ASN A 564 -25.48 8.87 18.13
C ASN A 564 -26.76 9.64 17.74
N TYR A 565 -26.83 10.95 17.99
CA TYR A 565 -28.02 11.75 17.71
C TYR A 565 -27.68 13.21 17.40
N VAL A 566 -28.47 13.81 16.52
CA VAL A 566 -28.34 15.20 16.04
C VAL A 566 -29.72 15.81 15.82
N SER A 567 -29.81 17.13 15.70
CA SER A 567 -31.03 17.80 15.22
C SER A 567 -30.89 18.15 13.75
N TYR A 568 -31.93 17.90 12.95
CA TYR A 568 -32.06 18.35 11.57
C TYR A 568 -33.08 19.49 11.48
N ILE A 569 -32.80 20.49 10.64
CA ILE A 569 -33.73 21.54 10.25
C ILE A 569 -33.51 21.93 8.78
N SER A 570 -34.57 22.15 8.01
CA SER A 570 -34.47 22.80 6.70
C SER A 570 -34.57 24.32 6.86
N THR A 571 -33.58 25.03 6.34
CA THR A 571 -33.59 26.50 6.28
C THR A 571 -33.97 27.03 4.89
N ALA A 572 -34.65 26.22 4.08
CA ALA A 572 -35.18 26.66 2.79
C ALA A 572 -36.22 27.77 2.97
N LEU A 573 -36.40 28.59 1.94
CA LEU A 573 -37.56 29.44 1.81
C LEU A 573 -38.71 28.65 1.17
N GLU A 574 -39.96 29.01 1.47
CA GLU A 574 -41.13 28.36 0.85
C GLU A 574 -41.08 28.41 -0.69
N SER A 575 -40.51 29.47 -1.26
CA SER A 575 -40.31 29.63 -2.71
C SER A 575 -39.29 28.65 -3.30
N GLU A 576 -38.41 28.07 -2.49
CA GLU A 576 -37.38 27.11 -2.91
C GLU A 576 -37.91 25.66 -2.91
N LEU A 577 -39.09 25.42 -2.33
CA LEU A 577 -39.75 24.11 -2.35
C LEU A 577 -40.67 23.96 -3.57
N GLY A 578 -40.81 22.73 -4.06
CA GLY A 578 -41.83 22.31 -5.01
C GLY A 578 -43.20 22.07 -4.35
N SER A 579 -44.25 21.93 -5.17
CA SER A 579 -45.61 21.61 -4.68
C SER A 579 -45.80 20.13 -4.30
N GLY A 580 -44.79 19.28 -4.54
CA GLY A 580 -44.78 17.86 -4.20
C GLY A 580 -43.84 17.54 -3.03
N ASP A 581 -43.34 16.31 -2.99
CA ASP A 581 -42.31 15.92 -2.00
C ASP A 581 -40.99 16.65 -2.29
N ASN A 582 -40.41 17.25 -1.24
CA ASN A 582 -39.12 17.91 -1.32
C ASN A 582 -38.13 17.08 -0.49
N LYS A 583 -37.60 16.04 -1.14
CA LYS A 583 -36.80 14.99 -0.49
C LYS A 583 -35.35 15.40 -0.41
N GLU A 584 -34.80 15.34 0.80
CA GLU A 584 -33.39 15.50 1.09
C GLU A 584 -32.88 14.21 1.75
N THR A 585 -31.62 13.86 1.53
CA THR A 585 -31.03 12.66 2.16
C THR A 585 -30.13 13.08 3.31
N VAL A 586 -30.31 12.48 4.48
CA VAL A 586 -29.36 12.57 5.60
C VAL A 586 -28.59 11.26 5.67
N THR A 587 -27.26 11.35 5.68
CA THR A 587 -26.34 10.21 5.77
C THR A 587 -25.61 10.25 7.09
N VAL A 588 -25.44 9.09 7.72
CA VAL A 588 -24.56 8.89 8.86
C VAL A 588 -23.54 7.81 8.54
N ILE A 589 -22.29 8.05 8.91
CA ILE A 589 -21.22 7.06 8.87
C ILE A 589 -20.64 6.97 10.27
N LEU A 590 -20.58 5.75 10.82
CA LEU A 590 -19.92 5.48 12.08
C LEU A 590 -18.47 5.08 11.83
N TYR A 591 -17.54 5.80 12.45
CA TYR A 591 -16.14 5.42 12.53
C TYR A 591 -15.77 4.98 13.95
N LEU A 592 -14.92 3.94 14.03
CA LEU A 592 -14.12 3.63 15.21
C LEU A 592 -12.81 4.40 15.10
N ARG A 593 -12.57 5.29 16.05
CA ARG A 593 -11.34 6.08 16.10
C ARG A 593 -10.37 5.48 17.11
N ASN A 594 -9.17 5.14 16.65
CA ASN A 594 -8.09 4.74 17.54
C ASN A 594 -7.63 5.94 18.39
N LYS A 595 -7.64 5.79 19.72
CA LYS A 595 -7.30 6.85 20.68
C LYS A 595 -5.82 7.24 20.66
N ASN A 596 -4.95 6.31 20.28
CA ASN A 596 -3.50 6.51 20.27
C ASN A 596 -3.03 7.12 18.94
N THR A 597 -3.54 6.61 17.81
CA THR A 597 -3.07 6.98 16.47
C THR A 597 -3.95 8.03 15.80
N GLY A 598 -5.23 8.09 16.17
CA GLY A 598 -6.25 8.91 15.51
C GLY A 598 -6.78 8.33 14.20
N GLU A 599 -6.35 7.12 13.81
CA GLU A 599 -6.85 6.43 12.61
C GLU A 599 -8.34 6.11 12.73
N LEU A 600 -9.06 6.21 11.62
CA LEU A 600 -10.51 5.98 11.52
C LEU A 600 -10.78 4.70 10.72
N THR A 601 -11.55 3.77 11.29
CA THR A 601 -12.07 2.59 10.59
C THR A 601 -13.58 2.70 10.46
N GLU A 602 -14.11 2.61 9.24
CA GLU A 602 -15.56 2.66 9.02
C GLU A 602 -16.21 1.39 9.60
N ALA A 603 -17.09 1.56 10.60
CA ALA A 603 -17.87 0.46 11.16
C ALA A 603 -19.09 0.17 10.28
N GLY A 604 -19.75 1.23 9.78
CA GLY A 604 -20.91 1.12 8.92
C GLY A 604 -21.54 2.48 8.61
N ARG A 605 -22.55 2.48 7.76
CA ARG A 605 -23.26 3.69 7.33
C ARG A 605 -24.72 3.40 7.06
N ASP A 606 -25.53 4.44 7.19
CA ASP A 606 -26.93 4.40 6.79
C ASP A 606 -27.43 5.77 6.30
N THR A 607 -28.59 5.78 5.65
CA THR A 607 -29.21 6.97 5.08
C THR A 607 -30.70 7.00 5.38
N MET A 608 -31.23 8.20 5.62
CA MET A 608 -32.67 8.44 5.73
C MET A 608 -33.12 9.54 4.75
N THR A 609 -34.42 9.54 4.43
CA THR A 609 -35.05 10.60 3.65
C THR A 609 -35.77 11.60 4.55
N MET A 610 -35.53 12.88 4.32
CA MET A 610 -36.25 14.02 4.91
C MET A 610 -37.14 14.64 3.86
N ASN A 611 -38.45 14.75 4.11
CA ASN A 611 -39.40 15.35 3.18
C ASN A 611 -39.92 16.68 3.75
N ASN A 612 -39.40 17.79 3.20
CA ASN A 612 -39.69 19.15 3.66
C ASN A 612 -40.98 19.69 3.02
N LYS A 613 -42.05 19.87 3.81
CA LYS A 613 -43.35 20.36 3.33
C LYS A 613 -43.45 21.88 3.46
N LYS A 614 -44.10 22.51 2.46
CA LYS A 614 -44.32 23.97 2.40
C LYS A 614 -45.14 24.54 3.58
N GLY A 615 -46.04 23.74 4.17
CA GLY A 615 -46.86 24.14 5.32
C GLY A 615 -47.57 22.94 5.96
N CYS A 616 -48.04 23.10 7.20
CA CYS A 616 -48.87 22.11 7.90
C CYS A 616 -50.37 22.37 7.61
N GLU A 617 -51.24 21.35 7.72
CA GLU A 617 -52.67 21.43 7.36
C GLU A 617 -53.41 22.59 8.07
N SER A 618 -53.92 23.55 7.29
CA SER A 618 -54.95 24.51 7.76
C SER A 618 -56.26 23.79 8.05
N PHE A 619 -57.02 24.28 9.01
CA PHE A 619 -58.38 23.78 9.27
C PHE A 619 -59.39 24.92 9.34
N THR A 620 -60.63 24.64 8.93
CA THR A 620 -61.71 25.63 8.89
C THR A 620 -62.64 25.47 10.09
N VAL A 621 -62.95 26.59 10.73
CA VAL A 621 -63.83 26.67 11.90
C VAL A 621 -65.00 27.60 11.58
N SER A 622 -66.22 27.16 11.84
CA SER A 622 -67.41 28.00 11.64
C SER A 622 -67.59 29.01 12.77
N PHE A 623 -68.09 30.20 12.45
CA PHE A 623 -68.49 31.17 13.46
C PHE A 623 -69.85 30.82 14.06
N THR A 624 -69.98 31.02 15.37
CA THR A 624 -71.25 30.97 16.11
C THR A 624 -71.57 32.35 16.66
N ARG A 625 -72.77 32.85 16.35
CA ARG A 625 -73.28 34.13 16.88
C ARG A 625 -73.43 34.05 18.40
N GLN A 626 -72.91 35.05 19.09
CA GLN A 626 -73.01 35.19 20.54
C GLN A 626 -74.17 36.15 20.90
N PRO A 627 -74.70 36.08 22.14
CA PRO A 627 -75.75 37.01 22.59
C PRO A 627 -75.28 38.47 22.51
N ASN A 628 -76.12 39.34 21.97
CA ASN A 628 -75.91 40.79 21.87
C ASN A 628 -76.77 41.60 22.85
N LEU A 629 -77.18 40.94 23.94
CA LEU A 629 -77.96 41.49 25.03
C LEU A 629 -77.26 41.12 26.34
N LYS A 630 -77.11 42.07 27.26
CA LYS A 630 -76.58 41.79 28.60
C LYS A 630 -77.31 42.59 29.67
N GLU A 631 -77.34 42.06 30.89
CA GLU A 631 -77.76 42.82 32.06
C GLU A 631 -76.67 43.82 32.47
N ILE A 632 -77.10 45.02 32.86
CA ILE A 632 -76.25 46.09 33.35
C ILE A 632 -76.81 46.61 34.67
N SER A 633 -75.93 47.07 35.57
CA SER A 633 -76.37 47.80 36.75
C SER A 633 -76.87 49.19 36.33
N ASN A 634 -78.14 49.49 36.59
CA ASN A 634 -78.75 50.77 36.26
C ASN A 634 -79.65 51.26 37.41
N SER A 635 -79.17 52.26 38.15
CA SER A 635 -79.87 52.84 39.30
C SER A 635 -81.18 53.58 38.95
N GLY A 636 -81.46 53.78 37.66
CA GLY A 636 -82.71 54.36 37.17
C GLY A 636 -83.83 53.33 36.91
N CYS A 637 -83.54 52.04 37.09
CA CYS A 637 -84.46 50.93 36.85
C CYS A 637 -84.92 50.27 38.15
N THR A 638 -86.09 49.61 38.12
CA THR A 638 -86.55 48.78 39.23
C THR A 638 -85.50 47.69 39.52
N ASP A 639 -85.19 47.47 40.80
CA ASP A 639 -84.19 46.51 41.28
C ASP A 639 -82.72 46.79 40.87
N ASN A 640 -82.42 48.00 40.37
CA ASN A 640 -81.09 48.41 39.86
C ASN A 640 -80.59 47.58 38.66
N ILE A 641 -81.47 46.85 37.97
CA ILE A 641 -81.12 46.04 36.79
C ILE A 641 -81.68 46.72 35.54
N GLY A 642 -80.79 47.00 34.59
CA GLY A 642 -81.13 47.39 33.22
C GLY A 642 -80.66 46.35 32.22
N TYR A 643 -81.17 46.42 30.99
CA TYR A 643 -80.81 45.53 29.89
C TYR A 643 -80.21 46.36 28.77
N GLN A 644 -79.02 45.96 28.31
CA GLN A 644 -78.28 46.61 27.25
C GLN A 644 -78.25 45.72 26.01
N ALA A 645 -78.94 46.15 24.95
CA ALA A 645 -78.75 45.62 23.61
C ALA A 645 -77.60 46.35 22.93
N PHE A 646 -76.71 45.64 22.27
CA PHE A 646 -75.51 46.24 21.69
C PHE A 646 -75.16 45.70 20.30
N SER A 647 -74.42 46.52 19.56
CA SER A 647 -73.73 46.21 18.31
C SER A 647 -72.35 46.90 18.36
N PRO A 648 -71.26 46.36 17.81
CA PRO A 648 -71.18 45.22 16.88
C PRO A 648 -71.68 43.90 17.46
N ILE A 649 -72.42 43.13 16.67
CA ILE A 649 -72.95 41.81 17.04
C ILE A 649 -71.76 40.84 17.17
N PRO A 650 -71.60 40.18 18.32
CA PRO A 650 -70.46 39.32 18.57
C PRO A 650 -70.61 37.94 17.89
N TYR A 651 -69.52 37.46 17.30
CA TYR A 651 -69.33 36.12 16.75
C TYR A 651 -68.08 35.49 17.35
N ALA A 652 -68.12 34.18 17.58
CA ALA A 652 -66.99 33.42 18.10
C ALA A 652 -66.71 32.19 17.26
N ALA A 653 -65.43 31.85 17.07
CA ALA A 653 -64.99 30.60 16.48
C ALA A 653 -64.09 29.88 17.50
N ASP A 654 -64.48 28.68 17.91
CA ASP A 654 -63.79 27.89 18.93
C ASP A 654 -63.05 26.74 18.27
N PHE A 655 -61.77 26.57 18.59
CA PHE A 655 -60.92 25.53 18.01
C PHE A 655 -59.91 24.97 19.00
N ALA A 656 -59.46 23.74 18.76
CA ALA A 656 -58.42 23.11 19.57
C ALA A 656 -57.06 23.77 19.30
N ALA A 657 -56.33 24.09 20.37
CA ALA A 657 -54.95 24.51 20.28
C ALA A 657 -54.12 23.36 19.69
N VAL A 658 -53.25 23.69 18.73
CA VAL A 658 -52.32 22.75 18.13
C VAL A 658 -51.08 22.67 19.02
N GLU A 659 -50.74 21.46 19.46
CA GLU A 659 -49.58 21.21 20.31
C GLU A 659 -48.30 21.73 19.64
N GLY A 660 -47.51 22.52 20.37
CA GLY A 660 -46.26 23.11 19.89
C GLY A 660 -46.40 24.43 19.10
N ALA A 661 -47.62 24.90 18.81
CA ALA A 661 -47.81 26.15 18.09
C ALA A 661 -47.41 27.39 18.95
N SER A 662 -46.64 28.29 18.36
CA SER A 662 -46.25 29.59 18.92
C SER A 662 -47.26 30.71 18.64
N GLY A 663 -48.18 30.50 17.69
CA GLY A 663 -49.24 31.44 17.31
C GLY A 663 -50.15 30.90 16.23
N TYR A 664 -51.06 31.74 15.70
CA TYR A 664 -51.99 31.36 14.63
C TYR A 664 -52.15 32.49 13.61
N LYS A 665 -52.41 32.12 12.35
CA LYS A 665 -52.93 33.01 11.33
C LYS A 665 -54.39 32.69 11.01
N GLY A 666 -55.14 33.70 10.57
CA GLY A 666 -56.56 33.56 10.26
C GLY A 666 -56.98 34.26 8.98
N ILE A 667 -57.79 33.57 8.17
CA ILE A 667 -58.48 34.10 6.99
C ILE A 667 -60.00 33.96 7.21
N ILE A 668 -60.75 35.07 7.19
CA ILE A 668 -62.20 35.04 7.43
C ILE A 668 -62.96 35.08 6.10
N THR A 669 -63.88 34.15 5.91
CA THR A 669 -64.87 34.18 4.81
C THR A 669 -66.21 34.67 5.33
N SER A 670 -66.76 35.70 4.69
CA SER A 670 -68.07 36.26 5.02
C SER A 670 -69.20 35.59 4.22
N SER A 671 -70.45 35.73 4.67
CA SER A 671 -71.64 35.10 4.07
C SER A 671 -71.92 35.53 2.62
N ASN A 672 -71.34 36.65 2.18
CA ASN A 672 -71.39 37.13 0.79
C ASN A 672 -70.22 36.62 -0.08
N GLY A 673 -69.38 35.71 0.43
CA GLY A 673 -68.23 35.14 -0.27
C GLY A 673 -66.96 35.99 -0.25
N VAL A 674 -66.95 37.14 0.44
CA VAL A 674 -65.74 37.96 0.58
C VAL A 674 -64.77 37.29 1.55
N VAL A 675 -63.53 37.09 1.09
CA VAL A 675 -62.40 36.55 1.86
C VAL A 675 -61.50 37.70 2.30
N ASN A 676 -61.27 37.83 3.60
CA ASN A 676 -60.39 38.85 4.17
C ASN A 676 -58.91 38.49 3.95
N GLN A 677 -58.02 39.48 4.04
CA GLN A 677 -56.58 39.23 4.03
C GLN A 677 -56.16 38.38 5.23
N GLU A 678 -55.18 37.49 5.00
CA GLU A 678 -54.50 36.75 6.05
C GLU A 678 -53.89 37.72 7.07
N ARG A 679 -54.03 37.37 8.35
CA ARG A 679 -53.42 38.11 9.46
C ARG A 679 -53.02 37.18 10.59
N VAL A 680 -51.97 37.56 11.30
CA VAL A 680 -51.59 36.94 12.58
C VAL A 680 -52.66 37.28 13.61
N LEU A 681 -53.12 36.27 14.34
CA LEU A 681 -54.08 36.41 15.43
C LEU A 681 -53.31 36.69 16.72
N ASP A 682 -53.49 37.87 17.29
CA ASP A 682 -52.80 38.27 18.51
C ASP A 682 -53.52 37.79 19.79
N GLU A 683 -52.85 37.90 20.94
CA GLU A 683 -53.38 37.53 22.27
C GLU A 683 -54.66 38.30 22.66
N ARG A 684 -54.97 39.43 22.01
CA ARG A 684 -56.20 40.19 22.28
C ARG A 684 -57.38 39.65 21.48
N GLN A 685 -57.10 38.90 20.41
CA GLN A 685 -58.09 38.29 19.53
C GLN A 685 -58.36 36.82 19.85
N LEU A 686 -57.41 36.15 20.50
CA LEU A 686 -57.50 34.77 20.96
C LEU A 686 -57.65 34.71 22.48
N GLU A 687 -58.76 34.14 22.93
CA GLU A 687 -59.02 33.88 24.35
C GLU A 687 -58.81 32.39 24.63
N ASP A 688 -58.01 32.07 25.66
CA ASP A 688 -57.88 30.70 26.17
C ASP A 688 -59.11 30.35 27.01
N MET A 689 -59.87 29.37 26.54
CA MET A 689 -61.09 28.89 27.19
C MET A 689 -60.82 27.74 28.19
N GLY A 690 -59.56 27.32 28.32
CA GLY A 690 -59.15 26.14 29.08
C GLY A 690 -59.32 24.83 28.30
N ASN A 691 -58.71 23.75 28.82
CA ASN A 691 -58.74 22.41 28.22
C ASN A 691 -58.23 22.33 26.77
N GLY A 692 -57.31 23.22 26.40
CA GLY A 692 -56.73 23.26 25.05
C GLY A 692 -57.68 23.80 23.98
N ILE A 693 -58.68 24.62 24.35
CA ILE A 693 -59.57 25.29 23.40
C ILE A 693 -59.27 26.80 23.36
N LEU A 694 -59.09 27.34 22.16
CA LEU A 694 -58.93 28.76 21.88
C LEU A 694 -60.20 29.31 21.23
N ARG A 695 -60.56 30.54 21.58
CA ARG A 695 -61.70 31.28 21.02
C ARG A 695 -61.23 32.52 20.30
N PHE A 696 -61.52 32.61 19.01
CA PHE A 696 -61.38 33.84 18.23
C PHE A 696 -62.68 34.65 18.25
N ARG A 697 -62.59 35.94 18.59
CA ARG A 697 -63.77 36.85 18.64
C ARG A 697 -63.79 37.82 17.47
N SER A 698 -64.98 38.00 16.88
CA SER A 698 -65.25 39.01 15.86
C SER A 698 -66.54 39.77 16.17
N GLY A 699 -66.62 41.04 15.75
CA GLY A 699 -67.80 41.87 15.92
C GLY A 699 -68.24 42.47 14.58
N VAL A 700 -69.52 42.37 14.24
CA VAL A 700 -70.07 42.89 12.98
C VAL A 700 -71.14 43.93 13.21
N GLY A 701 -71.06 45.05 12.48
CA GLY A 701 -72.04 46.13 12.52
C GLY A 701 -71.51 47.41 13.16
N SER A 702 -72.34 48.45 13.14
CA SER A 702 -72.02 49.76 13.72
C SER A 702 -72.06 49.72 15.24
N ILE A 703 -71.34 50.62 15.91
CA ILE A 703 -71.39 50.75 17.38
C ILE A 703 -72.75 51.34 17.77
N ILE A 704 -73.61 50.53 18.37
CA ILE A 704 -74.93 50.95 18.86
C ILE A 704 -75.11 50.35 20.26
N ILE A 705 -75.57 51.18 21.19
CA ILE A 705 -75.90 50.77 22.55
C ILE A 705 -77.31 51.26 22.84
N PHE A 706 -78.17 50.37 23.31
CA PHE A 706 -79.52 50.67 23.73
C PHE A 706 -79.78 50.09 25.12
N ASP A 707 -80.00 50.97 26.07
CA ASP A 707 -80.30 50.59 27.46
C ASP A 707 -81.79 50.75 27.72
N SER A 708 -82.41 49.75 28.36
CA SER A 708 -83.80 49.83 28.82
C SER A 708 -83.97 49.18 30.18
N CYS A 709 -84.89 49.70 30.98
CA CYS A 709 -85.36 49.02 32.21
C CYS A 709 -86.35 47.88 31.91
N ASN A 710 -86.78 47.73 30.65
CA ASN A 710 -87.70 46.70 30.21
C ASN A 710 -86.96 45.68 29.34
N GLN A 711 -86.85 44.44 29.84
CA GLN A 711 -86.20 43.34 29.15
C GLN A 711 -86.76 43.10 27.75
N ALA A 712 -88.09 43.05 27.59
CA ALA A 712 -88.72 42.79 26.30
C ALA A 712 -88.43 43.88 25.26
N GLN A 713 -88.26 45.14 25.69
CA GLN A 713 -87.85 46.23 24.79
C GLN A 713 -86.39 46.10 24.37
N ALA A 714 -85.50 45.72 25.29
CA ALA A 714 -84.09 45.48 24.97
C ALA A 714 -83.92 44.23 24.09
N GLU A 715 -84.70 43.17 24.30
CA GLU A 715 -84.74 41.97 23.45
C GLU A 715 -85.22 42.31 22.04
N THR A 716 -86.31 43.07 21.91
CA THR A 716 -86.80 43.54 20.60
C THR A 716 -85.70 44.33 19.88
N ARG A 717 -85.03 45.24 20.59
CA ARG A 717 -83.95 46.03 20.01
C ARG A 717 -82.72 45.19 19.65
N ALA A 718 -82.37 44.20 20.46
CA ALA A 718 -81.27 43.28 20.19
C ALA A 718 -81.55 42.47 18.91
N GLN A 719 -82.80 42.03 18.71
CA GLN A 719 -83.22 41.33 17.50
C GLN A 719 -83.20 42.24 16.27
N GLU A 720 -83.71 43.47 16.37
CA GLU A 720 -83.61 44.46 15.28
C GLU A 720 -82.17 44.72 14.85
N LEU A 721 -81.23 44.80 15.80
CA LEU A 721 -79.81 45.00 15.49
C LEU A 721 -79.21 43.84 14.70
N VAL A 722 -79.67 42.60 14.94
CA VAL A 722 -79.26 41.42 14.18
C VAL A 722 -79.88 41.44 12.78
N GLU A 723 -81.18 41.74 12.66
CA GLU A 723 -81.88 41.80 11.38
C GLU A 723 -81.32 42.88 10.42
N ASN A 724 -80.62 43.89 10.96
CA ASN A 724 -79.96 44.94 10.19
C ASN A 724 -78.56 44.56 9.67
N ILE A 725 -78.05 43.35 9.97
CA ILE A 725 -76.77 42.88 9.42
C ILE A 725 -77.00 42.23 8.06
N SER A 726 -76.31 42.75 7.04
CA SER A 726 -76.39 42.23 5.66
C SER A 726 -75.29 41.22 5.32
N VAL A 727 -74.20 41.16 6.10
CA VAL A 727 -73.04 40.31 5.88
C VAL A 727 -72.53 39.80 7.22
N GLU A 728 -72.46 38.49 7.40
CA GLU A 728 -72.02 37.83 8.63
C GLU A 728 -70.72 37.06 8.39
N PRO A 729 -69.84 36.86 9.39
CA PRO A 729 -68.68 35.99 9.23
C PRO A 729 -69.15 34.52 9.26
N LEU A 730 -68.77 33.74 8.25
CA LEU A 730 -69.25 32.35 8.09
C LEU A 730 -68.25 31.34 8.66
N ASN A 731 -66.98 31.47 8.27
CA ASN A 731 -65.90 30.65 8.79
C ASN A 731 -64.58 31.42 8.87
N ILE A 732 -63.65 30.86 9.64
CA ILE A 732 -62.25 31.25 9.68
C ILE A 732 -61.39 30.02 9.35
N GLU A 733 -60.49 30.16 8.40
CA GLU A 733 -59.40 29.21 8.18
C GLU A 733 -58.26 29.56 9.14
N ILE A 734 -57.85 28.59 9.95
CA ILE A 734 -56.80 28.73 10.97
C ILE A 734 -55.57 27.96 10.52
N THR A 735 -54.42 28.63 10.54
CA THR A 735 -53.12 28.03 10.27
C THR A 735 -52.23 28.20 11.51
N PRO A 736 -51.77 27.12 12.16
CA PRO A 736 -50.84 27.21 13.27
C PRO A 736 -49.47 27.73 12.80
N ILE A 737 -48.84 28.56 13.64
CA ILE A 737 -47.47 29.05 13.49
C ILE A 737 -46.59 28.27 14.48
N PHE A 738 -45.46 27.74 14.02
CA PHE A 738 -44.44 27.11 14.86
C PHE A 738 -43.17 27.97 14.78
N ASN A 739 -42.44 28.09 15.90
CA ASN A 739 -41.18 28.84 15.96
C ASN A 739 -39.97 27.91 15.96
#